data_AF-A0A447RRB3-F1
#
_entry.id   AF-A0A447RRB3-F1
#
_cell.length_a   1.000
_cell.length_b   1.000
_cell.length_c   1.000
_cell.angle_alpha   90.00
_cell.angle_beta   90.00
_cell.angle_gamma   90.00
#
_symmetry.space_group_name_H-M   'P 1'
#
loop_
_entity.id
_entity.type
_entity.pdbx_description
1 polymer ?
#
loop_
_entity_poly.entity_id
_entity_poly.type
_entity_poly.pdbx_seq_one_letter_code
_entity_poly.pdbx_strand_id
1 'polypeptide(L)'
;MPGAWLCESRKTAPANADIWHLRQRWPACREAFLRKLQSGEHHLSPMLVVGTRRQVMWSAEDALALKWVALSITPSIPVHEKCEHVKGHGGGRSSVRRISQSLTENGYRWVCRTDIKGYYGAINKETLMLQLREHITRPAYLTILTQYIHYSVEEGGEFYTPEKGIARGCALSPLMGALHLRAVDNYFAHQHKIYYGRYMDDFVILTYSRWQLRKQVKQLNKYLASLGFEKHPDKTFIGKVSRGFDWLGAWLTDKGVVGIAPRALTNHREKVRRLYEQTRHWSKTKQARRVSDYRNRWKIWAVLMASPVAHAASLDPGETLRTSGTWSYTQMGSGAVAGTGSDAAGYGFVISPGGSSAHSLCTLATTFPMGQTTDGYTGVQIAPDVVLGLTGTATGPNDTSTSIQRLATWSETGAYAPTYPNYSGYTWCGRQARADEIKSPSTATFSGSWFIHAGPAARPGTYSYSGLLLSRLGASTWPLPAKTVVVPAGSITVRPPTSCTVGLDAPTVKFGTVADTDVSNSSLSVQHSRLTTNCSSVHDGGTGTGRVTTSLSLLSQSGGSQALPLQSSENLQVAEVYARLGNYSVGSCQPGSGSLDFVGTPVTLGDYAVGANVEVITWSLCSNGEKNRGNGSGSATLTVAWP
;
A
#
# COMPACT_ATOMS: atom_id res chain seq x y z
N MET A 1 -12.24 -25.87 6.55
CA MET A 1 -11.79 -27.25 6.83
C MET A 1 -10.71 -27.68 5.84
N PRO A 2 -9.65 -28.40 6.27
CA PRO A 2 -8.56 -28.85 5.39
C PRO A 2 -8.99 -29.67 4.16
N GLY A 3 -10.06 -30.47 4.27
CA GLY A 3 -10.56 -31.29 3.15
C GLY A 3 -11.12 -30.48 1.98
N ALA A 4 -11.81 -29.36 2.24
CA ALA A 4 -12.31 -28.47 1.18
C ALA A 4 -11.17 -27.79 0.41
N TRP A 5 -10.09 -27.42 1.12
CA TRP A 5 -8.88 -26.89 0.49
C TRP A 5 -8.25 -27.91 -0.46
N LEU A 6 -8.15 -29.18 -0.04
CA LEU A 6 -7.52 -30.22 -0.84
C LEU A 6 -8.32 -30.49 -2.13
N CYS A 7 -9.66 -30.55 -2.04
CA CYS A 7 -10.53 -30.71 -3.21
C CYS A 7 -10.38 -29.55 -4.20
N GLU A 8 -10.34 -28.31 -3.72
CA GLU A 8 -10.13 -27.14 -4.58
C GLU A 8 -8.73 -27.15 -5.22
N SER A 9 -7.70 -27.54 -4.46
CA SER A 9 -6.32 -27.61 -4.95
C SER A 9 -6.11 -28.66 -6.04
N ARG A 10 -6.90 -29.75 -6.01
CA ARG A 10 -6.83 -30.87 -6.96
C ARG A 10 -8.06 -30.95 -7.87
N LYS A 11 -8.80 -29.85 -8.08
CA LYS A 11 -10.04 -29.85 -8.86
C LYS A 11 -9.90 -30.28 -10.32
N THR A 12 -8.69 -30.19 -10.87
CA THR A 12 -8.37 -30.63 -12.25
C THR A 12 -7.72 -32.01 -12.29
N ALA A 13 -7.68 -32.73 -11.17
CA ALA A 13 -7.13 -34.09 -11.12
C ALA A 13 -8.03 -35.05 -11.93
N PRO A 14 -7.45 -36.06 -12.61
CA PRO A 14 -8.21 -37.03 -13.38
C PRO A 14 -9.18 -37.82 -12.48
N ALA A 15 -10.22 -38.42 -13.08
CA ALA A 15 -11.28 -39.11 -12.33
C ALA A 15 -10.78 -40.27 -11.45
N ASN A 16 -9.65 -40.90 -11.83
CA ASN A 16 -9.02 -41.98 -11.09
C ASN A 16 -8.00 -41.49 -10.03
N ALA A 17 -7.91 -40.18 -9.77
CA ALA A 17 -7.00 -39.65 -8.76
C ALA A 17 -7.46 -40.00 -7.33
N ASP A 18 -6.47 -40.28 -6.47
CA ASP A 18 -6.60 -40.61 -5.04
C ASP A 18 -7.51 -39.64 -4.25
N ILE A 19 -7.54 -38.36 -4.61
CA ILE A 19 -8.36 -37.34 -3.97
C ILE A 19 -9.86 -37.62 -4.05
N TRP A 20 -10.34 -38.20 -5.15
CA TRP A 20 -11.77 -38.47 -5.32
C TRP A 20 -12.21 -39.64 -4.46
N HIS A 21 -11.36 -40.67 -4.35
CA HIS A 21 -11.56 -41.78 -3.44
C HIS A 21 -11.52 -41.32 -1.96
N LEU A 22 -10.55 -40.48 -1.60
CA LEU A 22 -10.47 -39.89 -0.26
C LEU A 22 -11.72 -39.07 0.06
N ARG A 23 -12.16 -38.21 -0.86
CA ARG A 23 -13.37 -37.37 -0.69
C ARG A 23 -14.61 -38.23 -0.43
N GLN A 24 -14.78 -39.32 -1.17
CA GLN A 24 -15.92 -40.23 -1.03
C GLN A 24 -15.91 -40.94 0.34
N ARG A 25 -14.74 -41.40 0.79
CA ARG A 25 -14.59 -42.14 2.06
C ARG A 25 -14.46 -41.26 3.29
N TRP A 26 -14.20 -39.96 3.11
CA TRP A 26 -13.89 -39.01 4.18
C TRP A 26 -14.88 -39.04 5.36
N PRO A 27 -16.21 -39.09 5.16
CA PRO A 27 -17.16 -39.15 6.27
C PRO A 27 -16.92 -40.35 7.20
N ALA A 28 -16.52 -41.50 6.66
CA ALA A 28 -16.32 -42.73 7.42
C ALA A 28 -14.91 -42.82 8.06
N CYS A 29 -13.87 -42.23 7.46
CA CYS A 29 -12.49 -42.38 7.92
C CYS A 29 -11.94 -41.17 8.72
N ARG A 30 -12.64 -40.02 8.74
CA ARG A 30 -12.14 -38.77 9.34
C ARG A 30 -11.70 -38.94 10.80
N GLU A 31 -12.50 -39.59 11.64
CA GLU A 31 -12.19 -39.71 13.08
C GLU A 31 -10.99 -40.61 13.34
N ALA A 32 -10.91 -41.74 12.64
CA ALA A 32 -9.76 -42.63 12.70
C ALA A 32 -8.48 -41.92 12.22
N PHE A 33 -8.57 -41.16 11.12
CA PHE A 33 -7.46 -40.37 10.59
C PHE A 33 -6.98 -39.31 11.59
N LEU A 34 -7.89 -38.54 12.21
CA LEU A 34 -7.52 -37.53 13.22
C LEU A 34 -6.88 -38.15 14.46
N ARG A 35 -7.38 -39.31 14.91
CA ARG A 35 -6.76 -40.04 16.03
C ARG A 35 -5.32 -40.45 15.72
N LYS A 36 -5.07 -41.03 14.53
CA LYS A 36 -3.71 -41.38 14.07
C LYS A 36 -2.77 -40.18 14.03
N LEU A 37 -3.25 -39.03 13.55
CA LEU A 37 -2.45 -37.80 13.53
C LEU A 37 -2.13 -37.28 14.94
N GLN A 38 -3.09 -37.38 15.86
CA GLN A 38 -2.92 -36.89 17.23
C GLN A 38 -2.02 -37.79 18.08
N SER A 39 -2.05 -39.11 17.84
CA SER A 39 -1.18 -40.11 18.48
C SER A 39 0.23 -40.13 17.88
N GLY A 40 0.41 -39.66 16.64
CA GLY A 40 1.68 -39.70 15.93
C GLY A 40 1.94 -41.02 15.19
N GLU A 41 0.93 -41.87 15.08
CA GLU A 41 0.98 -43.16 14.37
C GLU A 41 0.81 -43.01 12.85
N HIS A 42 0.58 -41.80 12.34
CA HIS A 42 0.47 -41.57 10.91
C HIS A 42 1.84 -41.70 10.22
N HIS A 43 1.92 -42.65 9.28
CA HIS A 43 3.10 -42.85 8.43
C HIS A 43 2.87 -42.29 7.04
N LEU A 44 3.74 -41.38 6.60
CA LEU A 44 3.68 -40.79 5.27
C LEU A 44 4.11 -41.82 4.22
N SER A 45 3.34 -41.92 3.15
CA SER A 45 3.71 -42.77 2.01
C SER A 45 4.80 -42.10 1.16
N PRO A 46 5.63 -42.86 0.43
CA PRO A 46 6.52 -42.30 -0.57
C PRO A 46 5.78 -41.37 -1.55
N MET A 47 6.43 -40.28 -1.94
CA MET A 47 5.86 -39.37 -2.92
C MET A 47 5.87 -40.01 -4.30
N LEU A 48 4.81 -39.79 -5.08
CA LEU A 48 4.68 -40.34 -6.42
C LEU A 48 5.13 -39.33 -7.47
N VAL A 49 5.82 -39.80 -8.51
CA VAL A 49 6.10 -39.03 -9.72
C VAL A 49 4.87 -39.04 -10.63
N VAL A 50 4.22 -37.89 -10.80
CA VAL A 50 2.96 -37.74 -11.53
C VAL A 50 3.11 -36.88 -12.78
N GLY A 51 2.46 -37.33 -13.85
CA GLY A 51 2.25 -36.59 -15.09
C GLY A 51 3.48 -36.49 -16.00
N THR A 52 3.29 -35.97 -17.21
CA THR A 52 4.33 -35.87 -18.24
C THR A 52 5.48 -34.92 -17.89
N ARG A 53 5.30 -34.09 -16.85
CA ARG A 53 6.33 -33.19 -16.32
C ARG A 53 7.09 -33.77 -15.13
N ARG A 54 6.88 -35.05 -14.81
CA ARG A 54 7.53 -35.79 -13.70
C ARG A 54 7.49 -34.98 -12.39
N GLN A 55 6.29 -34.57 -11.98
CA GLN A 55 6.12 -33.80 -10.74
C GLN A 55 5.99 -34.74 -9.55
N VAL A 56 6.81 -34.52 -8.53
CA VAL A 56 6.76 -35.31 -7.30
C VAL A 56 5.64 -34.78 -6.40
N MET A 57 4.71 -35.64 -5.98
CA MET A 57 3.53 -35.24 -5.20
C MET A 57 3.22 -36.23 -4.06
N TRP A 58 2.82 -35.71 -2.90
CA TRP A 58 2.27 -36.50 -1.80
C TRP A 58 0.91 -37.11 -2.16
N SER A 59 0.57 -38.25 -1.56
CA SER A 59 -0.81 -38.77 -1.61
C SER A 59 -1.81 -37.73 -1.07
N ALA A 60 -3.08 -37.85 -1.43
CA ALA A 60 -4.14 -36.95 -0.96
C ALA A 60 -4.25 -36.98 0.57
N GLU A 61 -4.14 -38.16 1.16
CA GLU A 61 -4.18 -38.37 2.61
C GLU A 61 -2.99 -37.71 3.30
N ASP A 62 -1.78 -37.89 2.78
CA ASP A 62 -0.56 -37.28 3.34
C ASP A 62 -0.53 -35.78 3.12
N ALA A 63 -0.98 -35.28 1.97
CA ALA A 63 -1.13 -33.84 1.75
C ALA A 63 -2.10 -33.21 2.77
N LEU A 64 -3.13 -33.94 3.18
CA LEU A 64 -4.07 -33.52 4.22
C LEU A 64 -3.42 -33.54 5.62
N ALA A 65 -2.67 -34.59 5.94
CA ALA A 65 -1.90 -34.70 7.19
C ALA A 65 -0.91 -33.54 7.32
N LEU A 66 -0.12 -33.30 6.29
CA LEU A 66 0.87 -32.22 6.25
C LEU A 66 0.21 -30.84 6.29
N LYS A 67 -0.98 -30.66 5.69
CA LYS A 67 -1.76 -29.43 5.83
C LYS A 67 -2.26 -29.22 7.25
N TRP A 68 -2.70 -30.28 7.92
CA TRP A 68 -3.12 -30.23 9.31
C TRP A 68 -1.95 -29.84 10.22
N VAL A 69 -0.79 -30.51 10.09
CA VAL A 69 0.43 -30.15 10.82
C VAL A 69 0.80 -28.70 10.56
N ALA A 70 0.82 -28.25 9.30
CA ALA A 70 1.15 -26.86 8.97
C ALA A 70 0.25 -25.86 9.69
N LEU A 71 -1.07 -26.08 9.71
CA LEU A 71 -2.01 -25.20 10.41
C LEU A 71 -1.80 -25.24 11.93
N SER A 72 -1.53 -26.41 12.50
CA SER A 72 -1.34 -26.60 13.94
C SER A 72 -0.06 -25.96 14.47
N ILE A 73 1.04 -26.01 13.71
CA ILE A 73 2.35 -25.50 14.17
C ILE A 73 2.60 -24.04 13.80
N THR A 74 1.87 -23.49 12.82
CA THR A 74 2.10 -22.10 12.36
C THR A 74 2.17 -21.08 13.50
N PRO A 75 1.28 -21.11 14.52
CA PRO A 75 1.35 -20.15 15.63
C PRO A 75 2.60 -20.28 16.51
N SER A 76 3.22 -21.47 16.55
CA SER A 76 4.39 -21.76 17.40
C SER A 76 5.72 -21.53 16.68
N ILE A 77 5.72 -21.46 15.35
CA ILE A 77 6.94 -21.27 14.57
C ILE A 77 7.21 -19.76 14.39
N PRO A 78 8.34 -19.24 14.90
CA PRO A 78 8.66 -17.85 14.71
C PRO A 78 9.11 -17.61 13.26
N VAL A 79 8.61 -16.53 12.69
CA VAL A 79 8.96 -16.04 11.36
C VAL A 79 9.11 -14.52 11.44
N HIS A 80 10.10 -13.97 10.75
CA HIS A 80 10.36 -12.53 10.80
C HIS A 80 9.39 -11.76 9.92
N GLU A 81 8.97 -10.55 10.33
CA GLU A 81 8.05 -9.70 9.55
C GLU A 81 8.60 -9.31 8.15
N LYS A 82 9.93 -9.21 8.03
CA LYS A 82 10.62 -8.94 6.74
C LYS A 82 10.58 -10.12 5.78
N CYS A 83 10.10 -11.29 6.22
CA CYS A 83 9.76 -12.42 5.36
C CYS A 83 8.33 -12.26 4.86
N GLU A 84 8.18 -11.56 3.73
CA GLU A 84 6.92 -10.96 3.31
C GLU A 84 5.96 -11.93 2.60
N HIS A 85 6.40 -13.15 2.29
CA HIS A 85 5.55 -14.18 1.68
C HIS A 85 4.62 -14.87 2.67
N VAL A 86 4.90 -14.75 3.96
CA VAL A 86 4.07 -15.34 5.01
C VAL A 86 2.75 -14.58 5.09
N LYS A 87 1.65 -15.30 5.25
CA LYS A 87 0.32 -14.70 5.39
C LYS A 87 0.31 -13.71 6.56
N GLY A 88 -0.09 -12.47 6.29
CA GLY A 88 -0.10 -11.39 7.27
C GLY A 88 1.06 -10.40 7.13
N HIS A 89 2.14 -10.73 6.41
CA HIS A 89 3.32 -9.86 6.27
C HIS A 89 3.28 -8.94 5.03
N GLY A 90 2.09 -8.76 4.44
CA GLY A 90 1.84 -7.87 3.31
C GLY A 90 1.85 -8.53 1.92
N GLY A 91 2.54 -9.65 1.73
CA GLY A 91 2.57 -10.36 0.44
C GLY A 91 3.27 -9.58 -0.68
N GLY A 92 3.30 -10.16 -1.88
CA GLY A 92 4.18 -9.67 -2.96
C GLY A 92 3.83 -8.27 -3.48
N ARG A 93 2.56 -7.88 -3.46
CA ARG A 93 2.15 -6.53 -3.90
C ARG A 93 2.58 -5.45 -2.90
N SER A 94 2.35 -5.69 -1.60
CA SER A 94 2.79 -4.76 -0.57
C SER A 94 4.31 -4.69 -0.49
N SER A 95 5.00 -5.78 -0.83
CA SER A 95 6.46 -5.81 -0.99
C SER A 95 6.96 -4.79 -2.02
N VAL A 96 6.43 -4.88 -3.24
CA VAL A 96 6.74 -3.95 -4.33
C VAL A 96 6.43 -2.51 -3.91
N ARG A 97 5.28 -2.29 -3.26
CA ARG A 97 4.88 -0.96 -2.76
C ARG A 97 5.87 -0.39 -1.74
N ARG A 98 6.24 -1.15 -0.71
CA ARG A 98 7.18 -0.71 0.34
C ARG A 98 8.55 -0.36 -0.22
N ILE A 99 9.03 -1.16 -1.18
CA ILE A 99 10.30 -0.89 -1.86
C ILE A 99 10.19 0.38 -2.70
N SER A 100 9.12 0.51 -3.49
CA SER A 100 8.88 1.71 -4.30
C SER A 100 8.90 2.97 -3.43
N GLN A 101 8.15 2.95 -2.33
CA GLN A 101 8.08 4.04 -1.36
C GLN A 101 9.46 4.35 -0.77
N SER A 102 10.18 3.31 -0.35
CA SER A 102 11.52 3.48 0.22
C SER A 102 12.51 4.06 -0.79
N LEU A 103 12.39 3.74 -2.08
CA LEU A 103 13.23 4.28 -3.13
C LEU A 103 12.96 5.77 -3.36
N THR A 104 11.69 6.17 -3.36
CA THR A 104 11.29 7.57 -3.61
C THR A 104 11.51 8.49 -2.41
N GLU A 105 11.31 8.00 -1.18
CA GLU A 105 11.34 8.82 0.02
C GLU A 105 12.71 8.83 0.70
N ASN A 106 13.42 7.70 0.70
CA ASN A 106 14.62 7.52 1.53
C ASN A 106 15.93 7.65 0.75
N GLY A 107 15.90 7.96 -0.55
CA GLY A 107 17.10 8.29 -1.34
C GLY A 107 18.12 7.16 -1.51
N TYR A 108 17.70 5.89 -1.44
CA TYR A 108 18.59 4.75 -1.66
C TYR A 108 19.11 4.69 -3.10
N ARG A 109 20.43 4.56 -3.29
CA ARG A 109 21.08 4.64 -4.61
C ARG A 109 21.62 3.31 -5.12
N TRP A 110 21.81 2.32 -4.24
CA TRP A 110 22.43 1.04 -4.55
C TRP A 110 21.57 -0.11 -4.09
N VAL A 111 21.44 -1.14 -4.93
CA VAL A 111 20.61 -2.32 -4.69
C VAL A 111 21.40 -3.60 -4.91
N CYS A 112 21.17 -4.58 -4.04
CA CYS A 112 21.45 -5.99 -4.29
C CYS A 112 20.12 -6.74 -4.29
N ARG A 113 19.73 -7.25 -5.46
CA ARG A 113 18.63 -8.20 -5.61
C ARG A 113 19.22 -9.57 -5.92
N THR A 114 18.91 -10.58 -5.14
CA THR A 114 19.44 -11.93 -5.35
C THR A 114 18.40 -13.00 -5.05
N ASP A 115 18.63 -14.20 -5.57
CA ASP A 115 17.81 -15.39 -5.41
C ASP A 115 18.70 -16.55 -4.93
N ILE A 116 18.14 -17.53 -4.23
CA ILE A 116 18.86 -18.77 -3.85
C ILE A 116 18.69 -19.80 -4.96
N LYS A 117 19.80 -20.41 -5.40
CA LYS A 117 19.76 -21.47 -6.41
C LYS A 117 19.13 -22.72 -5.80
N GLY A 118 18.04 -23.18 -6.41
CA GLY A 118 17.41 -24.46 -6.03
C GLY A 118 16.89 -24.47 -4.58
N TYR A 119 16.45 -23.33 -4.05
CA TYR A 119 16.11 -23.11 -2.64
C TYR A 119 15.58 -24.32 -1.86
N TYR A 120 14.40 -24.84 -2.20
CA TYR A 120 13.83 -25.99 -1.48
C TYR A 120 14.69 -27.25 -1.56
N GLY A 121 15.37 -27.49 -2.69
CA GLY A 121 16.27 -28.63 -2.88
C GLY A 121 17.63 -28.48 -2.17
N ALA A 122 17.99 -27.27 -1.75
CA ALA A 122 19.26 -26.97 -1.10
C ALA A 122 19.16 -26.88 0.44
N ILE A 123 17.95 -26.90 1.01
CA ILE A 123 17.75 -26.84 2.47
C ILE A 123 18.48 -28.00 3.16
N ASN A 124 19.30 -27.69 4.16
CA ASN A 124 19.94 -28.69 5.01
C ASN A 124 18.92 -29.30 6.00
N LYS A 125 18.74 -30.62 5.93
CA LYS A 125 17.68 -31.34 6.66
C LYS A 125 17.92 -31.32 8.16
N GLU A 126 19.16 -31.53 8.57
CA GLU A 126 19.60 -31.64 9.96
C GLU A 126 19.42 -30.29 10.67
N THR A 127 19.86 -29.21 10.04
CA THR A 127 19.72 -27.84 10.55
C THR A 127 18.26 -27.45 10.69
N LEU A 128 17.43 -27.77 9.68
CA LEU A 128 15.99 -27.51 9.75
C LEU A 128 15.32 -28.30 10.88
N MET A 129 15.70 -29.58 11.07
CA MET A 129 15.19 -30.39 12.18
C MET A 129 15.57 -29.83 13.55
N LEU A 130 16.80 -29.32 13.72
CA LEU A 130 17.22 -28.67 14.95
C LEU A 130 16.39 -27.41 15.24
N GLN A 131 16.22 -26.54 14.24
CA GLN A 131 15.40 -25.32 14.35
C GLN A 131 13.93 -25.64 14.70
N LEU A 132 13.38 -26.73 14.19
CA LEU A 132 12.01 -27.13 14.51
C LEU A 132 11.87 -27.62 15.96
N ARG A 133 12.86 -28.36 16.47
CA ARG A 133 12.86 -28.89 17.84
C ARG A 133 12.96 -27.79 18.90
N GLU A 134 13.52 -26.63 18.57
CA GLU A 134 13.55 -25.45 19.46
C GLU A 134 12.15 -24.90 19.76
N HIS A 135 11.17 -25.15 18.88
CA HIS A 135 9.84 -24.52 18.95
C HIS A 135 8.69 -25.51 19.06
N ILE A 136 8.90 -26.77 18.68
CA ILE A 136 7.88 -27.82 18.69
C ILE A 136 8.31 -28.90 19.66
N THR A 137 7.52 -29.09 20.72
CA THR A 137 7.75 -30.11 21.75
C THR A 137 6.87 -31.35 21.58
N ARG A 138 5.71 -31.22 20.92
CA ARG A 138 4.74 -32.32 20.80
C ARG A 138 5.29 -33.45 19.90
N PRO A 139 5.48 -34.68 20.43
CA PRO A 139 6.08 -35.78 19.67
C PRO A 139 5.35 -36.12 18.37
N ALA A 140 4.02 -36.14 18.38
CA ALA A 140 3.21 -36.42 17.20
C ALA A 140 3.52 -35.50 16.00
N TYR A 141 3.77 -34.20 16.26
CA TYR A 141 4.16 -33.27 15.20
C TYR A 141 5.59 -33.52 14.72
N LEU A 142 6.52 -33.74 15.66
CA LEU A 142 7.92 -34.02 15.33
C LEU A 142 8.07 -35.29 14.51
N THR A 143 7.29 -36.34 14.79
CA THR A 143 7.28 -37.60 14.02
C THR A 143 6.89 -37.34 12.57
N ILE A 144 5.79 -36.61 12.31
CA ILE A 144 5.36 -36.30 10.95
C ILE A 144 6.33 -35.34 10.25
N LEU A 145 6.87 -34.34 10.95
CA LEU A 145 7.86 -33.41 10.40
C LEU A 145 9.17 -34.11 10.01
N THR A 146 9.61 -35.06 10.82
CA THR A 146 10.79 -35.88 10.53
C THR A 146 10.56 -36.70 9.25
N GLN A 147 9.42 -37.37 9.13
CA GLN A 147 9.05 -38.10 7.91
C GLN A 147 8.95 -37.18 6.68
N TYR A 148 8.42 -35.98 6.85
CA TYR A 148 8.33 -34.98 5.77
C TYR A 148 9.70 -34.49 5.30
N ILE A 149 10.65 -34.26 6.21
CA ILE A 149 12.00 -33.80 5.87
C ILE A 149 12.82 -34.93 5.26
N HIS A 150 12.68 -36.16 5.76
CA HIS A 150 13.36 -37.35 5.25
C HIS A 150 12.48 -38.16 4.27
N TYR A 151 11.65 -37.47 3.49
CA TYR A 151 10.73 -38.09 2.54
C TYR A 151 11.45 -38.93 1.48
N SER A 152 10.77 -39.97 1.02
CA SER A 152 11.18 -40.80 -0.12
C SER A 152 10.30 -40.54 -1.33
N VAL A 153 10.84 -40.80 -2.51
CA VAL A 153 10.14 -40.72 -3.79
C VAL A 153 10.11 -42.10 -4.41
N GLU A 154 8.95 -42.49 -4.94
CA GLU A 154 8.75 -43.68 -5.75
C GLU A 154 8.66 -43.28 -7.22
N GLU A 155 9.50 -43.90 -8.05
CA GLU A 155 9.47 -43.75 -9.50
C GLU A 155 9.56 -45.13 -10.17
N GLY A 156 8.44 -45.57 -10.77
CA GLY A 156 8.42 -46.84 -11.51
C GLY A 156 8.71 -48.08 -10.66
N GLY A 157 8.44 -48.03 -9.35
CA GLY A 157 8.75 -49.10 -8.40
C GLY A 157 10.12 -48.98 -7.73
N GLU A 158 10.97 -48.04 -8.17
CA GLU A 158 12.23 -47.71 -7.48
C GLU A 158 11.99 -46.63 -6.43
N PHE A 159 12.59 -46.81 -5.25
CA PHE A 159 12.51 -45.86 -4.15
C PHE A 159 13.86 -45.17 -3.94
N TYR A 160 13.83 -43.84 -3.84
CA TYR A 160 15.02 -43.08 -3.45
C TYR A 160 14.67 -41.96 -2.47
N THR A 161 15.61 -41.69 -1.55
CA THR A 161 15.48 -40.61 -0.56
C THR A 161 16.44 -39.49 -0.96
N PRO A 162 15.96 -38.28 -1.27
CA PRO A 162 16.85 -37.15 -1.57
C PRO A 162 17.75 -36.86 -0.36
N GLU A 163 19.06 -36.68 -0.57
CA GLU A 163 19.99 -36.38 0.53
C GLU A 163 19.73 -35.01 1.15
N LYS A 164 19.42 -34.01 0.32
CA LYS A 164 19.18 -32.63 0.74
C LYS A 164 17.82 -32.13 0.26
N GLY A 165 17.37 -31.05 0.91
CA GLY A 165 16.17 -30.34 0.53
C GLY A 165 14.88 -30.93 1.10
N ILE A 166 13.79 -30.21 0.88
CA ILE A 166 12.44 -30.58 1.29
C ILE A 166 11.52 -30.62 0.07
N ALA A 167 10.46 -31.43 0.17
CA ALA A 167 9.50 -31.61 -0.91
C ALA A 167 8.88 -30.27 -1.35
N ARG A 168 8.87 -30.01 -2.68
CA ARG A 168 8.19 -28.84 -3.26
C ARG A 168 6.68 -29.08 -3.31
N GLY A 169 5.90 -28.01 -3.25
CA GLY A 169 4.44 -28.09 -3.39
C GLY A 169 3.70 -28.69 -2.17
N CYS A 170 4.39 -28.84 -1.03
CA CYS A 170 3.75 -29.19 0.23
C CYS A 170 3.30 -27.94 0.98
N ALA A 171 2.23 -28.06 1.78
CA ALA A 171 1.70 -26.98 2.60
C ALA A 171 2.68 -26.49 3.68
N LEU A 172 3.62 -27.34 4.12
CA LEU A 172 4.65 -27.01 5.11
C LEU A 172 5.82 -26.22 4.49
N SER A 173 6.19 -26.48 3.25
CA SER A 173 7.44 -25.98 2.66
C SER A 173 7.61 -24.46 2.77
N PRO A 174 6.58 -23.62 2.50
CA PRO A 174 6.70 -22.17 2.68
C PRO A 174 7.03 -21.73 4.11
N LEU A 175 6.50 -22.43 5.11
CA LEU A 175 6.76 -22.14 6.53
C LEU A 175 8.15 -22.61 6.93
N MET A 176 8.56 -23.81 6.49
CA MET A 176 9.89 -24.36 6.74
C MET A 176 10.99 -23.46 6.15
N GLY A 177 10.79 -22.99 4.92
CA GLY A 177 11.70 -22.04 4.30
C GLY A 177 11.74 -20.69 5.05
N ALA A 178 10.60 -20.20 5.52
CA ALA A 178 10.56 -18.97 6.31
C ALA A 178 11.37 -19.10 7.61
N LEU A 179 11.17 -20.20 8.36
CA LEU A 179 11.91 -20.52 9.57
C LEU A 179 13.41 -20.64 9.31
N HIS A 180 13.79 -21.38 8.26
CA HIS A 180 15.19 -21.70 7.98
C HIS A 180 16.06 -20.46 7.70
N LEU A 181 15.47 -19.43 7.09
CA LEU A 181 16.13 -18.16 6.81
C LEU A 181 15.89 -17.06 7.87
N ARG A 182 15.22 -17.38 8.99
CA ARG A 182 14.88 -16.39 10.03
C ARG A 182 16.10 -15.70 10.62
N ALA A 183 17.19 -16.43 10.85
CA ALA A 183 18.41 -15.84 11.40
C ALA A 183 18.99 -14.74 10.47
N VAL A 184 18.86 -14.93 9.15
CA VAL A 184 19.26 -13.94 8.14
C VAL A 184 18.38 -12.71 8.23
N ASP A 185 17.06 -12.91 8.33
CA ASP A 185 16.11 -11.80 8.45
C ASP A 185 16.35 -10.97 9.72
N ASN A 186 16.54 -11.65 10.87
CA ASN A 186 16.85 -11.00 12.13
C ASN A 186 18.10 -10.12 12.00
N TYR A 187 19.18 -10.66 11.41
CA TYR A 187 20.41 -9.90 11.24
C TYR A 187 20.20 -8.62 10.44
N PHE A 188 19.54 -8.71 9.28
CA PHE A 188 19.34 -7.56 8.40
C PHE A 188 18.31 -6.56 8.93
N ALA A 189 17.32 -7.01 9.69
CA ALA A 189 16.34 -6.13 10.32
C ALA A 189 16.96 -5.18 11.36
N HIS A 190 18.03 -5.61 12.04
CA HIS A 190 18.75 -4.78 13.01
C HIS A 190 19.81 -3.87 12.38
N GLN A 191 20.00 -3.91 11.05
CA GLN A 191 20.97 -3.03 10.40
C GLN A 191 20.34 -1.65 10.16
N HIS A 192 20.98 -0.61 10.66
CA HIS A 192 20.57 0.77 10.41
C HIS A 192 20.97 1.23 9.00
N LYS A 193 20.23 2.21 8.47
CA LYS A 193 20.51 2.90 7.20
C LYS A 193 20.54 1.97 5.99
N ILE A 194 19.82 0.85 6.03
CA ILE A 194 19.55 -0.02 4.89
C ILE A 194 18.07 -0.32 4.82
N TYR A 195 17.58 -0.62 3.63
CA TYR A 195 16.31 -1.33 3.47
C TYR A 195 16.59 -2.81 3.24
N TYR A 196 15.82 -3.67 3.89
CA TYR A 196 15.84 -5.12 3.68
C TYR A 196 14.42 -5.64 3.50
N GLY A 197 14.22 -6.48 2.48
CA GLY A 197 12.98 -7.23 2.27
C GLY A 197 13.28 -8.59 1.66
N ARG A 198 12.49 -9.60 2.04
CA ARG A 198 12.60 -10.95 1.51
C ARG A 198 11.24 -11.51 1.13
N TYR A 199 11.16 -12.13 -0.04
CA TYR A 199 9.98 -12.87 -0.48
C TYR A 199 10.40 -14.28 -0.89
N MET A 200 10.09 -15.29 -0.07
CA MET A 200 10.64 -16.64 -0.24
C MET A 200 12.18 -16.63 -0.28
N ASP A 201 12.77 -17.03 -1.40
CA ASP A 201 14.20 -17.05 -1.71
C ASP A 201 14.72 -15.78 -2.38
N ASP A 202 13.83 -14.84 -2.76
CA ASP A 202 14.22 -13.55 -3.30
C ASP A 202 14.56 -12.56 -2.17
N PHE A 203 15.74 -11.96 -2.23
CA PHE A 203 16.21 -10.92 -1.30
C PHE A 203 16.41 -9.59 -2.01
N VAL A 204 16.07 -8.50 -1.35
CA VAL A 204 16.44 -7.13 -1.75
C VAL A 204 17.10 -6.39 -0.59
N ILE A 205 18.25 -5.79 -0.85
CA ILE A 205 18.95 -4.91 0.06
C ILE A 205 19.19 -3.58 -0.65
N LEU A 206 18.71 -2.48 -0.07
CA LEU A 206 18.97 -1.12 -0.57
C LEU A 206 19.88 -0.38 0.40
N THR A 207 20.80 0.41 -0.15
CA THR A 207 21.78 1.18 0.62
C THR A 207 22.08 2.52 -0.05
N TYR A 208 22.64 3.46 0.72
CA TYR A 208 23.03 4.78 0.23
C TYR A 208 24.31 4.74 -0.60
N SER A 209 25.25 3.84 -0.25
CA SER A 209 26.57 3.78 -0.88
C SER A 209 26.95 2.37 -1.35
N ARG A 210 27.80 2.30 -2.38
CA ARG A 210 28.35 1.05 -2.90
C ARG A 210 29.12 0.27 -1.85
N TRP A 211 29.85 0.96 -0.96
CA TRP A 211 30.65 0.34 0.09
C TRP A 211 29.78 -0.36 1.14
N GLN A 212 28.71 0.31 1.57
CA GLN A 212 27.72 -0.29 2.46
C GLN A 212 27.07 -1.51 1.80
N LEU A 213 26.69 -1.41 0.52
CA LEU A 213 26.15 -2.55 -0.21
C LEU A 213 27.12 -3.74 -0.22
N ARG A 214 28.40 -3.51 -0.55
CA ARG A 214 29.44 -4.55 -0.56
C ARG A 214 29.57 -5.24 0.80
N LYS A 215 29.55 -4.47 1.89
CA LYS A 215 29.56 -5.01 3.26
C LYS A 215 28.37 -5.92 3.50
N GLN A 216 27.16 -5.47 3.16
CA GLN A 216 25.94 -6.25 3.38
C GLN A 216 25.85 -7.49 2.50
N VAL A 217 26.28 -7.41 1.24
CA VAL A 217 26.36 -8.59 0.35
C VAL A 217 27.34 -9.63 0.89
N LYS A 218 28.49 -9.20 1.45
CA LYS A 218 29.44 -10.13 2.08
C LYS A 218 28.81 -10.86 3.26
N GLN A 219 28.04 -10.15 4.09
CA GLN A 219 27.33 -10.75 5.23
C GLN A 219 26.23 -11.70 4.80
N LEU A 220 25.43 -11.32 3.80
CA LEU A 220 24.41 -12.19 3.22
C LEU A 220 25.04 -13.50 2.72
N ASN A 221 26.14 -13.42 1.96
CA ASN A 221 26.83 -14.61 1.47
C ASN A 221 27.34 -15.50 2.61
N LYS A 222 27.84 -14.91 3.70
CA LYS A 222 28.31 -15.67 4.88
C LYS A 222 27.16 -16.46 5.52
N TYR A 223 26.01 -15.82 5.71
CA TYR A 223 24.82 -16.48 6.24
C TYR A 223 24.31 -17.59 5.31
N LEU A 224 24.19 -17.31 4.01
CA LEU A 224 23.75 -18.31 3.03
C LEU A 224 24.69 -19.51 3.01
N ALA A 225 26.01 -19.28 2.97
CA ALA A 225 27.00 -20.35 3.01
C ALA A 225 26.92 -21.18 4.30
N SER A 226 26.69 -20.54 5.46
CA SER A 226 26.53 -21.26 6.73
C SER A 226 25.30 -22.17 6.78
N LEU A 227 24.29 -21.88 5.96
CA LEU A 227 23.07 -22.69 5.81
C LEU A 227 23.17 -23.68 4.63
N GLY A 228 24.31 -23.73 3.92
CA GLY A 228 24.51 -24.59 2.76
C GLY A 228 23.89 -24.06 1.46
N PHE A 229 23.54 -22.78 1.40
CA PHE A 229 22.94 -22.15 0.22
C PHE A 229 23.96 -21.46 -0.69
N GLU A 230 23.67 -21.53 -1.99
CA GLU A 230 24.34 -20.77 -3.03
C GLU A 230 23.38 -19.78 -3.69
N LYS A 231 23.92 -18.63 -4.12
CA LYS A 231 23.13 -17.65 -4.89
C LYS A 231 22.98 -18.09 -6.34
N HIS A 232 21.88 -17.72 -6.96
CA HIS A 232 21.68 -17.92 -8.38
C HIS A 232 22.46 -16.85 -9.18
N PRO A 233 23.48 -17.20 -9.97
CA PRO A 233 24.34 -16.23 -10.64
C PRO A 233 23.54 -15.35 -11.60
N ASP A 234 22.72 -15.95 -12.46
CA ASP A 234 21.97 -15.23 -13.52
C ASP A 234 20.77 -14.40 -13.00
N LYS A 235 20.41 -14.55 -11.73
CA LYS A 235 19.31 -13.80 -11.11
C LYS A 235 19.80 -12.78 -10.08
N THR A 236 21.12 -12.67 -9.91
CA THR A 236 21.72 -11.70 -9.00
C THR A 236 21.97 -10.39 -9.75
N PHE A 237 21.40 -9.30 -9.25
CA PHE A 237 21.67 -7.95 -9.71
C PHE A 237 22.28 -7.12 -8.57
N ILE A 238 23.46 -6.55 -8.80
CA ILE A 238 24.16 -5.68 -7.84
C ILE A 238 24.57 -4.41 -8.58
N GLY A 239 23.99 -3.28 -8.23
CA GLY A 239 24.22 -2.06 -9.00
C GLY A 239 23.52 -0.82 -8.49
N LYS A 240 23.54 0.22 -9.33
CA LYS A 240 22.79 1.45 -9.08
C LYS A 240 21.30 1.20 -9.30
N VAL A 241 20.48 1.72 -8.40
CA VAL A 241 19.01 1.68 -8.49
C VAL A 241 18.52 2.32 -9.80
N SER A 242 19.14 3.42 -10.23
CA SER A 242 18.74 4.15 -11.46
C SER A 242 18.87 3.34 -12.75
N ARG A 243 19.60 2.21 -12.76
CA ARG A 243 19.65 1.28 -13.90
C ARG A 243 18.43 0.39 -14.01
N GLY A 244 17.58 0.40 -12.98
CA GLY A 244 16.41 -0.45 -12.89
C GLY A 244 16.72 -1.87 -12.41
N PHE A 245 15.79 -2.46 -11.67
CA PHE A 245 15.85 -3.86 -11.27
C PHE A 245 14.45 -4.49 -11.20
N ASP A 246 14.41 -5.82 -11.34
CA ASP A 246 13.18 -6.62 -11.23
C ASP A 246 12.95 -7.01 -9.75
N TRP A 247 11.75 -6.73 -9.26
CA TRP A 247 11.26 -7.30 -8.01
C TRP A 247 9.83 -7.81 -8.19
N LEU A 248 9.65 -9.12 -8.02
CA LEU A 248 8.36 -9.81 -8.13
C LEU A 248 7.57 -9.51 -9.42
N GLY A 249 8.27 -9.14 -10.50
CA GLY A 249 7.70 -8.83 -11.81
C GLY A 249 7.44 -7.34 -12.06
N ALA A 250 7.67 -6.46 -11.07
CA ALA A 250 7.68 -5.01 -11.25
C ALA A 250 9.09 -4.51 -11.62
N TRP A 251 9.17 -3.49 -12.46
CA TRP A 251 10.40 -2.78 -12.79
C TRP A 251 10.54 -1.55 -11.90
N LEU A 252 11.58 -1.53 -11.06
CA LEU A 252 11.81 -0.50 -10.04
C LEU A 252 13.05 0.32 -10.39
N THR A 253 12.97 1.63 -10.20
CA THR A 253 14.09 2.58 -10.32
C THR A 253 14.11 3.52 -9.11
N ASP A 254 14.92 4.57 -9.14
CA ASP A 254 14.95 5.63 -8.13
C ASP A 254 13.64 6.42 -8.08
N LYS A 255 12.81 6.30 -9.11
CA LYS A 255 11.45 6.84 -9.19
C LYS A 255 10.37 5.87 -8.69
N GLY A 256 10.75 4.76 -8.07
CA GLY A 256 9.82 3.70 -7.67
C GLY A 256 9.44 2.79 -8.84
N VAL A 257 8.19 2.29 -8.85
CA VAL A 257 7.66 1.44 -9.92
C VAL A 257 7.48 2.25 -11.20
N VAL A 258 8.18 1.86 -12.26
CA VAL A 258 8.10 2.51 -13.58
C VAL A 258 7.43 1.61 -14.63
N GLY A 259 7.12 0.35 -14.29
CA GLY A 259 6.43 -0.55 -15.20
C GLY A 259 6.59 -2.03 -14.84
N ILE A 260 6.37 -2.89 -15.83
CA ILE A 260 6.57 -4.34 -15.71
C ILE A 260 8.00 -4.70 -16.05
N ALA A 261 8.59 -5.61 -15.28
CA ALA A 261 9.94 -6.11 -15.53
C ALA A 261 10.06 -6.71 -16.94
N PRO A 262 11.14 -6.42 -17.70
CA PRO A 262 11.35 -6.99 -19.03
C PRO A 262 11.25 -8.52 -19.06
N ARG A 263 11.76 -9.18 -18.02
CA ARG A 263 11.66 -10.63 -17.84
C ARG A 263 10.22 -11.13 -17.77
N ALA A 264 9.35 -10.43 -17.04
CA ALA A 264 7.94 -10.78 -16.93
C ALA A 264 7.21 -10.60 -18.29
N LEU A 265 7.57 -9.59 -19.07
CA LEU A 265 7.07 -9.40 -20.44
C LEU A 265 7.51 -10.51 -21.39
N THR A 266 8.79 -10.92 -21.34
CA THR A 266 9.31 -12.04 -22.14
C THR A 266 8.59 -13.34 -21.79
N ASN A 267 8.47 -13.66 -20.50
CA ASN A 267 7.72 -14.83 -20.02
C ASN A 267 6.26 -14.80 -20.48
N HIS A 268 5.63 -13.62 -20.49
CA HIS A 268 4.28 -13.46 -21.01
C HIS A 268 4.19 -13.82 -22.49
N ARG A 269 5.07 -13.26 -23.32
CA ARG A 269 5.11 -13.52 -24.77
C ARG A 269 5.34 -14.99 -25.07
N GLU A 270 6.30 -15.63 -24.40
CA GLU A 270 6.54 -17.06 -24.52
C GLU A 270 5.33 -17.90 -24.12
N LYS A 271 4.67 -17.53 -23.02
CA LYS A 271 3.48 -18.26 -22.55
C LYS A 271 2.32 -18.13 -23.52
N VAL A 272 2.10 -16.96 -24.12
CA VAL A 272 1.11 -16.76 -25.19
C VAL A 272 1.43 -17.66 -26.38
N ARG A 273 2.69 -17.65 -26.84
CA ARG A 273 3.16 -18.50 -27.95
C ARG A 273 2.91 -19.98 -27.67
N ARG A 274 3.34 -20.49 -26.50
CA ARG A 274 3.14 -21.90 -26.10
C ARG A 274 1.66 -22.26 -26.00
N LEU A 275 0.82 -21.37 -25.48
CA LEU A 275 -0.63 -21.61 -25.43
C LEU A 275 -1.23 -21.70 -26.82
N TYR A 276 -0.81 -20.83 -27.74
CA TYR A 276 -1.23 -20.86 -29.14
C TYR A 276 -0.84 -22.19 -29.80
N GLU A 277 0.42 -22.62 -29.65
CA GLU A 277 0.94 -23.89 -30.17
C GLU A 277 0.20 -25.11 -29.58
N GLN A 278 0.01 -25.16 -28.25
CA GLN A 278 -0.67 -26.27 -27.57
C GLN A 278 -2.13 -26.43 -27.96
N THR A 279 -2.80 -25.33 -28.33
CA THR A 279 -4.22 -25.31 -28.68
C THR A 279 -4.46 -25.31 -30.19
N ARG A 280 -3.42 -25.51 -31.01
CA ARG A 280 -3.52 -25.50 -32.49
C ARG A 280 -4.50 -26.54 -33.05
N HIS A 281 -4.68 -27.66 -32.36
CA HIS A 281 -5.61 -28.73 -32.73
C HIS A 281 -7.06 -28.45 -32.30
N TRP A 282 -7.33 -27.35 -31.59
CA TRP A 282 -8.67 -26.96 -31.18
C TRP A 282 -9.36 -26.10 -32.24
N SER A 283 -10.68 -25.95 -32.14
CA SER A 283 -11.40 -24.99 -32.97
C SER A 283 -10.89 -23.57 -32.73
N LYS A 284 -10.88 -22.74 -33.80
CA LYS A 284 -10.40 -21.35 -33.75
C LYS A 284 -11.04 -20.55 -32.61
N THR A 285 -12.34 -20.74 -32.37
CA THR A 285 -13.09 -20.08 -31.29
C THR A 285 -12.59 -20.48 -29.90
N LYS A 286 -12.34 -21.79 -29.67
CA LYS A 286 -11.86 -22.31 -28.38
C LYS A 286 -10.41 -21.90 -28.12
N GLN A 287 -9.58 -21.90 -29.16
CA GLN A 287 -8.21 -21.39 -29.13
C GLN A 287 -8.19 -19.90 -28.77
N ALA A 288 -8.95 -19.07 -29.48
CA ALA A 288 -9.03 -17.63 -29.23
C ALA A 288 -9.49 -17.31 -27.80
N ARG A 289 -10.53 -17.99 -27.31
CA ARG A 289 -11.02 -17.84 -25.93
C ARG A 289 -9.94 -18.17 -24.90
N ARG A 290 -9.26 -19.32 -25.06
CA ARG A 290 -8.22 -19.75 -24.11
C ARG A 290 -7.05 -18.77 -24.02
N VAL A 291 -6.59 -18.25 -25.15
CA VAL A 291 -5.51 -17.25 -25.21
C VAL A 291 -5.99 -15.91 -24.63
N SER A 292 -7.21 -15.48 -24.95
CA SER A 292 -7.82 -14.26 -24.41
C SER A 292 -7.95 -14.30 -22.88
N ASP A 293 -8.45 -15.41 -22.31
CA ASP A 293 -8.60 -15.58 -20.85
C ASP A 293 -7.26 -15.51 -20.11
N TYR A 294 -6.20 -16.04 -20.70
CA TYR A 294 -4.85 -15.90 -20.15
C TYR A 294 -4.37 -14.44 -20.23
N ARG A 295 -4.50 -13.80 -21.40
CA ARG A 295 -4.07 -12.40 -21.60
C ARG A 295 -4.83 -11.45 -20.68
N ASN A 296 -6.13 -11.63 -20.49
CA ASN A 296 -6.94 -10.79 -19.61
C ASN A 296 -6.48 -10.91 -18.15
N ARG A 297 -6.25 -12.12 -17.65
CA ARG A 297 -5.70 -12.32 -16.29
C ARG A 297 -4.30 -11.72 -16.14
N TRP A 298 -3.44 -11.89 -17.14
CA TRP A 298 -2.11 -11.31 -17.12
C TRP A 298 -2.16 -9.77 -17.16
N LYS A 299 -3.03 -9.18 -17.96
CA LYS A 299 -3.25 -7.72 -17.99
C LYS A 299 -3.73 -7.19 -16.64
N ILE A 300 -4.69 -7.87 -16.00
CA ILE A 300 -5.15 -7.50 -14.65
C ILE A 300 -3.97 -7.53 -13.67
N TRP A 301 -3.19 -8.61 -13.66
CA TRP A 301 -1.99 -8.69 -12.83
C TRP A 301 -0.99 -7.58 -13.16
N ALA A 302 -0.73 -7.32 -14.45
CA ALA A 302 0.22 -6.31 -14.90
C ALA A 302 -0.20 -4.89 -14.50
N VAL A 303 -1.48 -4.53 -14.69
CA VAL A 303 -2.01 -3.26 -14.22
C VAL A 303 -1.84 -3.15 -12.70
N LEU A 304 -2.22 -4.18 -11.94
CA LEU A 304 -2.08 -4.15 -10.48
C LEU A 304 -0.62 -4.09 -9.98
N MET A 305 0.36 -4.46 -10.80
CA MET A 305 1.79 -4.45 -10.46
C MET A 305 2.53 -3.21 -10.98
N ALA A 306 2.13 -2.68 -12.14
CA ALA A 306 2.77 -1.56 -12.82
C ALA A 306 2.02 -0.24 -12.65
N SER A 307 0.76 -0.27 -12.21
CA SER A 307 0.17 0.93 -11.65
C SER A 307 1.10 1.37 -10.52
N PRO A 308 1.60 2.62 -10.55
CA PRO A 308 1.91 3.25 -9.28
C PRO A 308 0.60 3.15 -8.52
N VAL A 309 0.51 2.19 -7.59
CA VAL A 309 -0.52 2.26 -6.58
C VAL A 309 -0.25 3.63 -6.02
N ALA A 310 -1.22 4.54 -6.16
CA ALA A 310 -1.18 5.82 -5.52
C ALA A 310 -0.60 5.57 -4.13
N HIS A 311 0.32 6.45 -3.72
CA HIS A 311 0.82 6.53 -2.36
C HIS A 311 -0.26 6.07 -1.37
N ALA A 312 0.08 5.46 -0.23
CA ALA A 312 -0.93 5.43 0.84
C ALA A 312 -1.27 6.89 1.07
N ALA A 313 -2.33 7.35 0.41
CA ALA A 313 -2.46 8.76 0.17
C ALA A 313 -2.89 9.26 1.53
N SER A 314 -2.11 10.20 2.02
CA SER A 314 -2.22 10.63 3.39
C SER A 314 -3.14 11.84 3.35
N LEU A 315 -4.34 11.70 3.89
CA LEU A 315 -5.30 12.79 4.01
C LEU A 315 -5.19 13.39 5.40
N ASP A 316 -5.19 14.71 5.49
CA ASP A 316 -5.55 15.39 6.73
C ASP A 316 -7.09 15.40 6.89
N PRO A 317 -7.63 15.48 8.13
CA PRO A 317 -9.06 15.73 8.32
C PRO A 317 -9.51 17.00 7.59
N GLY A 318 -10.57 16.88 6.78
CA GLY A 318 -11.08 17.92 5.88
C GLY A 318 -10.54 17.88 4.44
N GLU A 319 -9.56 17.02 4.15
CA GLU A 319 -8.91 16.97 2.84
C GLU A 319 -9.63 16.01 1.85
N THR A 320 -9.56 16.33 0.55
CA THR A 320 -10.10 15.50 -0.53
C THR A 320 -9.05 15.18 -1.58
N LEU A 321 -8.86 13.89 -1.86
CA LEU A 321 -8.07 13.42 -3.00
C LEU A 321 -8.99 13.11 -4.16
N ARG A 322 -8.66 13.63 -5.35
CA ARG A 322 -9.51 13.51 -6.54
C ARG A 322 -8.70 13.02 -7.74
N THR A 323 -9.32 12.19 -8.59
CA THR A 323 -8.71 11.73 -9.84
C THR A 323 -9.77 11.70 -10.95
N SER A 324 -9.49 12.41 -12.04
CA SER A 324 -10.40 12.54 -13.18
C SER A 324 -10.09 11.53 -14.29
N GLY A 325 -11.10 11.14 -15.04
CA GLY A 325 -10.96 10.24 -16.17
C GLY A 325 -12.28 9.91 -16.88
N THR A 326 -12.15 9.08 -17.91
CA THR A 326 -13.29 8.49 -18.62
C THR A 326 -13.07 6.99 -18.72
N TRP A 327 -14.08 6.22 -18.31
CA TRP A 327 -14.06 4.77 -18.23
C TRP A 327 -15.23 4.22 -19.03
N SER A 328 -14.95 3.37 -20.00
CA SER A 328 -15.99 2.75 -20.83
C SER A 328 -15.93 1.23 -20.78
N TYR A 329 -17.07 0.62 -21.07
CA TYR A 329 -17.21 -0.82 -21.25
C TYR A 329 -18.13 -1.06 -22.44
N THR A 330 -17.64 -1.79 -23.44
CA THR A 330 -18.40 -2.15 -24.66
C THR A 330 -18.61 -3.65 -24.72
N GLN A 331 -19.87 -4.07 -24.91
CA GLN A 331 -20.24 -5.44 -25.21
C GLN A 331 -20.30 -5.67 -26.72
N MET A 332 -19.75 -6.79 -27.20
CA MET A 332 -20.03 -7.30 -28.55
C MET A 332 -21.28 -8.19 -28.52
N GLY A 333 -22.17 -8.06 -29.51
CA GLY A 333 -23.39 -8.86 -29.61
C GLY A 333 -23.08 -10.37 -29.63
N SER A 334 -23.80 -11.15 -28.81
CA SER A 334 -23.74 -12.61 -28.82
C SER A 334 -25.00 -13.16 -29.49
N GLY A 335 -24.87 -14.05 -30.47
CA GLY A 335 -26.00 -14.72 -31.11
C GLY A 335 -26.96 -15.31 -30.07
N ALA A 336 -28.26 -15.09 -30.30
CA ALA A 336 -29.34 -15.45 -29.40
C ALA A 336 -29.30 -16.93 -29.00
N VAL A 337 -29.48 -17.22 -27.72
CA VAL A 337 -29.93 -18.53 -27.24
C VAL A 337 -31.32 -18.30 -26.66
N ALA A 338 -32.33 -18.80 -27.35
CA ALA A 338 -33.72 -18.74 -26.92
C ALA A 338 -33.89 -19.56 -25.63
N GLY A 339 -34.16 -18.89 -24.52
CA GLY A 339 -34.66 -19.52 -23.30
C GLY A 339 -36.19 -19.37 -23.27
N THR A 340 -36.91 -20.45 -23.46
CA THR A 340 -38.37 -20.51 -23.27
C THR A 340 -38.66 -20.58 -21.77
N GLY A 341 -38.96 -19.45 -21.14
CA GLY A 341 -39.39 -19.39 -19.75
C GLY A 341 -39.62 -17.95 -19.29
N SER A 342 -40.61 -17.74 -18.43
CA SER A 342 -41.02 -16.44 -17.86
C SER A 342 -39.95 -15.75 -17.00
N ASP A 343 -38.77 -16.36 -16.81
CA ASP A 343 -37.59 -15.77 -16.17
C ASP A 343 -36.65 -15.15 -17.23
N ALA A 344 -37.15 -14.16 -17.97
CA ALA A 344 -36.34 -13.38 -18.91
C ALA A 344 -35.32 -12.53 -18.12
N ALA A 345 -34.19 -13.15 -17.75
CA ALA A 345 -33.11 -12.53 -16.99
C ALA A 345 -32.57 -11.30 -17.72
N GLY A 346 -32.71 -10.14 -17.08
CA GLY A 346 -32.28 -8.87 -17.64
C GLY A 346 -30.79 -8.65 -17.66
N TYR A 347 -30.29 -8.14 -18.78
CA TYR A 347 -28.90 -7.71 -18.94
C TYR A 347 -28.80 -6.19 -18.89
N GLY A 348 -27.90 -5.65 -18.05
CA GLY A 348 -27.69 -4.21 -17.87
C GLY A 348 -26.26 -3.87 -17.43
N PHE A 349 -25.99 -2.60 -17.08
CA PHE A 349 -24.69 -2.12 -16.60
C PHE A 349 -24.77 -1.57 -15.16
N VAL A 350 -23.69 -1.71 -14.39
CA VAL A 350 -23.61 -1.23 -13.01
C VAL A 350 -22.21 -0.71 -12.67
N ILE A 351 -22.14 0.36 -11.88
CA ILE A 351 -20.94 0.75 -11.12
C ILE A 351 -21.13 0.28 -9.68
N SER A 352 -20.23 -0.58 -9.17
CA SER A 352 -20.32 -1.13 -7.79
C SER A 352 -18.96 -1.48 -7.19
N PRO A 353 -18.86 -1.63 -5.85
CA PRO A 353 -17.62 -2.05 -5.20
C PRO A 353 -17.14 -3.45 -5.62
N GLY A 354 -15.82 -3.67 -5.59
CA GLY A 354 -15.24 -5.00 -5.83
C GLY A 354 -15.69 -6.03 -4.79
N GLY A 355 -16.25 -7.16 -5.23
CA GLY A 355 -16.68 -8.26 -4.36
C GLY A 355 -18.18 -8.27 -4.02
N SER A 356 -18.94 -7.32 -4.55
CA SER A 356 -20.40 -7.28 -4.44
C SER A 356 -21.07 -8.52 -5.03
N SER A 357 -21.94 -9.18 -4.27
CA SER A 357 -22.77 -10.30 -4.72
C SER A 357 -24.08 -9.83 -5.36
N ALA A 358 -24.11 -8.61 -5.91
CA ALA A 358 -25.25 -8.00 -6.60
C ALA A 358 -25.50 -8.71 -7.95
N HIS A 359 -25.87 -9.98 -7.85
CA HIS A 359 -26.21 -10.91 -8.92
C HIS A 359 -27.73 -10.98 -9.14
N SER A 360 -28.51 -10.20 -8.38
CA SER A 360 -29.93 -10.04 -8.58
C SER A 360 -30.20 -8.57 -8.86
N LEU A 361 -30.85 -8.32 -10.00
CA LEU A 361 -31.67 -7.18 -10.41
C LEU A 361 -31.49 -5.88 -9.58
N CYS A 362 -31.38 -4.73 -10.27
CA CYS A 362 -31.34 -3.39 -9.64
C CYS A 362 -32.51 -3.08 -8.67
N THR A 363 -33.44 -4.00 -8.47
CA THR A 363 -34.62 -3.94 -7.60
C THR A 363 -34.44 -4.51 -6.18
N LEU A 364 -33.32 -5.18 -5.83
CA LEU A 364 -33.10 -5.66 -4.47
C LEU A 364 -32.09 -4.77 -3.74
N ALA A 365 -32.62 -3.90 -2.87
CA ALA A 365 -31.87 -3.16 -1.88
C ALA A 365 -31.30 -4.16 -0.86
N THR A 366 -29.97 -4.29 -0.79
CA THR A 366 -29.21 -4.52 0.46
C THR A 366 -27.70 -4.67 0.20
N THR A 367 -26.92 -4.14 1.15
CA THR A 367 -25.50 -4.42 1.48
C THR A 367 -24.34 -3.64 0.85
N PHE A 368 -24.45 -2.33 0.60
CA PHE A 368 -23.25 -1.46 0.65
C PHE A 368 -23.51 -0.25 1.55
N PRO A 369 -22.62 0.06 2.51
CA PRO A 369 -22.79 1.23 3.36
C PRO A 369 -22.49 2.48 2.53
N MET A 370 -23.54 3.13 2.05
CA MET A 370 -23.45 4.53 1.63
C MET A 370 -23.40 5.37 2.90
N GLY A 371 -22.50 6.35 2.93
CA GLY A 371 -22.33 7.26 4.06
C GLY A 371 -22.19 8.69 3.58
N GLN A 372 -22.42 9.61 4.51
CA GLN A 372 -22.16 11.03 4.34
C GLN A 372 -21.18 11.48 5.42
N THR A 373 -20.18 12.28 5.06
CA THR A 373 -19.30 12.93 6.03
C THR A 373 -20.00 14.08 6.73
N THR A 374 -19.45 14.49 7.86
CA THR A 374 -19.95 15.58 8.71
C THR A 374 -20.02 16.92 8.00
N ASP A 375 -19.20 17.14 6.98
CA ASP A 375 -19.19 18.30 6.08
C ASP A 375 -19.91 18.08 4.74
N GLY A 376 -20.61 16.95 4.57
CA GLY A 376 -21.62 16.78 3.54
C GLY A 376 -21.21 15.97 2.30
N TYR A 377 -20.00 15.44 2.21
CA TYR A 377 -19.59 14.55 1.12
C TYR A 377 -20.26 13.19 1.21
N THR A 378 -20.80 12.70 0.09
CA THR A 378 -21.56 11.45 0.01
C THR A 378 -20.83 10.43 -0.86
N GLY A 379 -20.80 9.18 -0.43
CA GLY A 379 -20.16 8.10 -1.17
C GLY A 379 -20.24 6.75 -0.47
N VAL A 380 -19.45 5.80 -0.97
CA VAL A 380 -19.24 4.51 -0.31
C VAL A 380 -18.43 4.75 0.95
N GLN A 381 -18.98 4.38 2.10
CA GLN A 381 -18.34 4.59 3.39
C GLN A 381 -17.12 3.66 3.53
N ILE A 382 -15.93 4.26 3.72
CA ILE A 382 -14.68 3.54 3.98
C ILE A 382 -14.48 3.36 5.49
N ALA A 383 -14.75 4.43 6.26
CA ALA A 383 -14.65 4.48 7.72
C ALA A 383 -15.65 5.54 8.25
N PRO A 384 -15.83 5.69 9.58
CA PRO A 384 -16.55 6.83 10.13
C PRO A 384 -15.93 8.13 9.61
N ASP A 385 -16.77 8.97 8.99
CA ASP A 385 -16.38 10.25 8.38
C ASP A 385 -15.33 10.15 7.24
N VAL A 386 -15.22 9.01 6.57
CA VAL A 386 -14.36 8.85 5.38
C VAL A 386 -15.14 8.15 4.26
N VAL A 387 -15.24 8.79 3.09
CA VAL A 387 -16.05 8.31 1.96
C VAL A 387 -15.26 8.24 0.65
N LEU A 388 -15.61 7.26 -0.19
CA LEU A 388 -15.22 7.15 -1.58
C LEU A 388 -16.39 7.56 -2.47
N GLY A 389 -16.29 8.70 -3.15
CA GLY A 389 -17.34 9.24 -4.01
C GLY A 389 -16.95 9.34 -5.48
N LEU A 390 -17.95 9.67 -6.30
CA LEU A 390 -17.84 9.95 -7.74
C LEU A 390 -18.39 11.34 -8.02
N THR A 391 -17.88 12.02 -9.04
CA THR A 391 -18.46 13.25 -9.60
C THR A 391 -18.47 13.14 -11.12
N GLY A 392 -19.42 13.80 -11.77
CA GLY A 392 -19.54 13.74 -13.24
C GLY A 392 -20.72 12.90 -13.68
N THR A 393 -20.60 12.21 -14.81
CA THR A 393 -21.75 11.60 -15.48
C THR A 393 -21.50 10.17 -15.95
N ALA A 394 -22.53 9.32 -15.86
CA ALA A 394 -22.53 7.98 -16.44
C ALA A 394 -23.65 7.86 -17.48
N THR A 395 -23.33 7.26 -18.62
CA THR A 395 -24.26 7.00 -19.72
C THR A 395 -24.27 5.52 -20.11
N GLY A 396 -25.45 5.03 -20.51
CA GLY A 396 -25.62 3.67 -21.03
C GLY A 396 -26.94 3.48 -21.78
N PRO A 397 -27.16 2.35 -22.46
CA PRO A 397 -28.36 2.12 -23.28
C PRO A 397 -29.66 2.05 -22.45
N ASN A 398 -30.80 2.34 -23.08
CA ASN A 398 -32.16 2.19 -22.51
C ASN A 398 -33.00 1.12 -23.24
N ASP A 399 -34.13 0.75 -22.63
CA ASP A 399 -34.96 -0.48 -22.81
C ASP A 399 -35.41 -0.82 -24.25
N THR A 400 -35.45 0.11 -25.20
CA THR A 400 -36.17 -0.14 -26.48
C THR A 400 -35.59 0.50 -27.74
N SER A 401 -34.49 1.28 -27.64
CA SER A 401 -33.82 1.81 -28.84
C SER A 401 -32.36 2.16 -28.56
N THR A 402 -31.51 1.99 -29.57
CA THR A 402 -30.10 2.46 -29.53
C THR A 402 -29.98 3.99 -29.44
N SER A 403 -31.08 4.74 -29.41
CA SER A 403 -31.11 6.20 -29.48
C SER A 403 -31.34 6.93 -28.15
N ILE A 404 -31.74 6.24 -27.07
CA ILE A 404 -31.96 6.88 -25.75
C ILE A 404 -30.91 6.38 -24.74
N GLN A 405 -30.09 7.29 -24.22
CA GLN A 405 -29.08 6.99 -23.19
C GLN A 405 -29.65 7.28 -21.79
N ARG A 406 -29.52 6.33 -20.85
CA ARG A 406 -29.73 6.62 -19.42
C ARG A 406 -28.55 7.44 -18.91
N LEU A 407 -28.85 8.58 -18.29
CA LEU A 407 -27.88 9.45 -17.66
C LEU A 407 -27.92 9.25 -16.14
N ALA A 408 -26.76 9.34 -15.51
CA ALA A 408 -26.64 9.60 -14.08
C ALA A 408 -25.68 10.75 -13.89
N THR A 409 -25.97 11.60 -12.91
CA THR A 409 -25.10 12.71 -12.54
C THR A 409 -24.76 12.62 -11.06
N TRP A 410 -23.52 12.94 -10.74
CA TRP A 410 -23.06 13.13 -9.36
C TRP A 410 -22.60 14.57 -9.19
N SER A 411 -23.04 15.20 -8.10
CA SER A 411 -22.56 16.52 -7.69
C SER A 411 -21.07 16.51 -7.35
N GLU A 412 -20.48 17.68 -7.11
CA GLU A 412 -19.06 17.79 -6.68
C GLU A 412 -18.77 17.11 -5.34
N THR A 413 -19.79 17.01 -4.48
CA THR A 413 -19.77 16.34 -3.17
C THR A 413 -20.20 14.88 -3.25
N GLY A 414 -20.45 14.34 -4.45
CA GLY A 414 -20.81 12.94 -4.66
C GLY A 414 -22.28 12.59 -4.42
N ALA A 415 -23.15 13.59 -4.26
CA ALA A 415 -24.59 13.38 -4.20
C ALA A 415 -25.09 12.83 -5.55
N TYR A 416 -25.77 11.69 -5.50
CA TYR A 416 -26.24 10.98 -6.68
C TYR A 416 -27.64 11.45 -7.07
N ALA A 417 -27.80 11.93 -8.30
CA ALA A 417 -29.09 12.30 -8.88
C ALA A 417 -29.44 11.35 -10.04
N PRO A 418 -30.33 10.37 -9.83
CA PRO A 418 -30.81 9.53 -10.91
C PRO A 418 -31.85 10.28 -11.75
N THR A 419 -31.91 10.03 -13.06
CA THR A 419 -33.01 10.52 -13.91
C THR A 419 -34.36 9.85 -13.57
N TYR A 420 -34.37 8.78 -12.76
CA TYR A 420 -35.59 8.07 -12.33
C TYR A 420 -35.57 7.71 -10.82
N PRO A 421 -36.65 7.98 -10.07
CA PRO A 421 -36.63 8.05 -8.59
C PRO A 421 -36.60 6.72 -7.81
N ASN A 422 -36.75 5.55 -8.46
CA ASN A 422 -37.03 4.28 -7.73
C ASN A 422 -35.81 3.38 -7.44
N TYR A 423 -34.58 3.91 -7.49
CA TYR A 423 -33.36 3.09 -7.32
C TYR A 423 -32.38 3.76 -6.35
N SER A 424 -32.56 3.52 -5.05
CA SER A 424 -31.61 3.94 -4.01
C SER A 424 -30.64 2.79 -3.70
N GLY A 425 -29.33 3.07 -3.71
CA GLY A 425 -28.32 2.15 -3.15
C GLY A 425 -27.19 1.68 -4.09
N TYR A 426 -27.22 2.03 -5.38
CA TYR A 426 -26.10 1.79 -6.30
C TYR A 426 -25.55 3.12 -6.80
N THR A 427 -24.24 3.20 -7.05
CA THR A 427 -23.67 4.41 -7.67
C THR A 427 -24.30 4.67 -9.05
N TRP A 428 -24.57 3.65 -9.86
CA TRP A 428 -25.40 3.77 -11.07
C TRP A 428 -25.84 2.41 -11.60
N CYS A 429 -27.06 2.30 -12.13
CA CYS A 429 -27.58 1.15 -12.87
C CYS A 429 -28.23 1.56 -14.21
N GLY A 430 -27.80 0.93 -15.31
CA GLY A 430 -28.49 0.95 -16.61
C GLY A 430 -29.26 -0.36 -16.83
N ARG A 431 -30.60 -0.32 -16.81
CA ARG A 431 -31.50 -1.48 -17.01
C ARG A 431 -31.76 -1.74 -18.51
N GLN A 432 -32.67 -2.64 -18.90
CA GLN A 432 -32.47 -4.03 -19.38
C GLN A 432 -32.68 -4.01 -20.91
N ALA A 433 -32.14 -4.96 -21.66
CA ALA A 433 -32.75 -5.40 -22.93
C ALA A 433 -33.17 -6.86 -22.76
N ARG A 434 -34.29 -7.28 -23.36
CA ARG A 434 -34.62 -8.72 -23.39
C ARG A 434 -33.56 -9.46 -24.22
N ALA A 435 -33.29 -10.72 -23.88
CA ALA A 435 -32.18 -11.48 -24.45
C ALA A 435 -32.24 -11.61 -25.99
N ASP A 436 -33.44 -11.51 -26.54
CA ASP A 436 -33.85 -11.54 -27.93
C ASP A 436 -33.57 -10.25 -28.73
N GLU A 437 -33.20 -9.15 -28.06
CA GLU A 437 -33.05 -7.82 -28.70
C GLU A 437 -31.60 -7.29 -28.82
N ILE A 438 -30.61 -7.91 -28.17
CA ILE A 438 -29.21 -7.44 -28.25
C ILE A 438 -28.53 -7.94 -29.54
N LYS A 439 -28.92 -7.38 -30.69
CA LYS A 439 -28.29 -7.64 -32.00
C LYS A 439 -27.05 -6.78 -32.27
N SER A 440 -26.84 -5.70 -31.51
CA SER A 440 -25.81 -4.68 -31.74
C SER A 440 -24.90 -4.46 -30.53
N PRO A 441 -23.64 -4.01 -30.71
CA PRO A 441 -22.76 -3.69 -29.60
C PRO A 441 -23.29 -2.51 -28.80
N SER A 442 -23.23 -2.61 -27.47
CA SER A 442 -23.71 -1.60 -26.52
C SER A 442 -22.58 -1.15 -25.60
N THR A 443 -22.48 0.17 -25.38
CA THR A 443 -21.42 0.78 -24.57
C THR A 443 -22.01 1.54 -23.40
N ALA A 444 -21.44 1.32 -22.21
CA ALA A 444 -21.63 2.16 -21.05
C ALA A 444 -20.35 2.95 -20.76
N THR A 445 -20.49 4.21 -20.38
CA THR A 445 -19.35 5.11 -20.13
C THR A 445 -19.61 5.89 -18.85
N PHE A 446 -18.59 6.06 -18.01
CA PHE A 446 -18.54 7.04 -16.94
C PHE A 446 -17.45 8.07 -17.26
N SER A 447 -17.76 9.34 -17.20
CA SER A 447 -16.84 10.45 -17.42
C SER A 447 -16.95 11.44 -16.28
N GLY A 448 -15.85 11.71 -15.59
CA GLY A 448 -15.88 12.52 -14.39
C GLY A 448 -14.65 12.32 -13.52
N SER A 449 -14.81 12.44 -12.20
CA SER A 449 -13.76 12.15 -11.24
C SER A 449 -14.24 11.20 -10.16
N TRP A 450 -13.33 10.45 -9.55
CA TRP A 450 -13.57 9.80 -8.28
C TRP A 450 -12.75 10.49 -7.20
N PHE A 451 -13.23 10.45 -5.96
CA PHE A 451 -12.56 11.09 -4.84
C PHE A 451 -12.60 10.25 -3.57
N ILE A 452 -11.59 10.40 -2.71
CA ILE A 452 -11.64 9.97 -1.32
C ILE A 452 -11.59 11.25 -0.47
N HIS A 453 -12.59 11.40 0.40
CA HIS A 453 -12.69 12.55 1.29
C HIS A 453 -12.65 12.07 2.74
N ALA A 454 -11.80 12.70 3.55
CA ALA A 454 -11.77 12.53 4.99
C ALA A 454 -12.42 13.76 5.62
N GLY A 455 -13.58 13.60 6.27
CA GLY A 455 -14.27 14.70 6.92
C GLY A 455 -13.51 15.21 8.15
N PRO A 456 -13.91 16.36 8.71
CA PRO A 456 -13.26 16.98 9.87
C PRO A 456 -13.18 16.08 11.13
N ALA A 457 -14.10 15.13 11.27
CA ALA A 457 -14.14 14.18 12.38
C ALA A 457 -13.57 12.80 12.01
N ALA A 458 -12.90 12.67 10.87
CA ALA A 458 -12.25 11.45 10.44
C ALA A 458 -11.20 10.99 11.46
N ARG A 459 -11.31 9.74 11.89
CA ARG A 459 -10.37 9.17 12.85
C ARG A 459 -9.01 8.91 12.17
N PRO A 460 -7.89 9.16 12.85
CA PRO A 460 -6.59 8.80 12.34
C PRO A 460 -6.45 7.29 12.19
N GLY A 461 -5.80 6.85 11.10
CA GLY A 461 -5.57 5.43 10.84
C GLY A 461 -5.52 5.08 9.36
N THR A 462 -5.10 3.85 9.06
CA THR A 462 -5.07 3.34 7.68
C THR A 462 -6.30 2.48 7.40
N TYR A 463 -7.09 2.88 6.41
CA TYR A 463 -8.32 2.20 6.01
C TYR A 463 -8.18 1.59 4.62
N SER A 464 -8.65 0.35 4.44
CA SER A 464 -8.64 -0.33 3.15
C SER A 464 -10.01 -0.25 2.47
N TYR A 465 -10.02 -0.13 1.13
CA TYR A 465 -11.25 -0.05 0.34
C TYR A 465 -11.18 -0.90 -0.94
N SER A 466 -12.32 -1.46 -1.36
CA SER A 466 -12.40 -2.51 -2.40
C SER A 466 -12.36 -1.99 -3.85
N GLY A 467 -12.29 -0.67 -4.07
CA GLY A 467 -12.37 -0.04 -5.39
C GLY A 467 -13.76 -0.16 -6.05
N LEU A 468 -14.00 0.58 -7.14
CA LEU A 468 -15.26 0.59 -7.89
C LEU A 468 -15.05 0.04 -9.30
N LEU A 469 -16.00 -0.76 -9.77
CA LEU A 469 -15.95 -1.46 -11.04
C LEU A 469 -17.18 -1.11 -11.89
N LEU A 470 -16.96 -0.78 -13.17
CA LEU A 470 -18.00 -0.72 -14.20
C LEU A 470 -18.11 -2.09 -14.88
N SER A 471 -19.27 -2.72 -14.80
CA SER A 471 -19.47 -4.09 -15.27
C SER A 471 -20.90 -4.38 -15.73
N ARG A 472 -21.09 -5.55 -16.38
CA ARG A 472 -22.40 -6.06 -16.81
C ARG A 472 -23.12 -6.82 -15.68
N LEU A 473 -24.42 -6.59 -15.55
CA LEU A 473 -25.37 -7.39 -14.77
C LEU A 473 -25.64 -8.71 -15.50
N GLY A 474 -25.44 -9.84 -14.82
CA GLY A 474 -25.62 -11.18 -15.38
C GLY A 474 -26.52 -12.06 -14.53
N ALA A 475 -27.23 -12.99 -15.18
CA ALA A 475 -27.93 -14.08 -14.51
C ALA A 475 -26.91 -14.94 -13.72
N SER A 476 -27.33 -15.42 -12.55
CA SER A 476 -26.54 -16.03 -11.47
C SER A 476 -25.73 -17.30 -11.81
N THR A 477 -25.59 -17.69 -13.07
CA THR A 477 -25.10 -19.02 -13.48
C THR A 477 -23.94 -19.04 -14.47
N TRP A 478 -23.37 -17.91 -14.90
CA TRP A 478 -22.26 -17.87 -15.88
C TRP A 478 -20.96 -17.27 -15.32
N PRO A 479 -19.76 -17.68 -15.85
CA PRO A 479 -18.48 -17.15 -15.42
C PRO A 479 -18.43 -15.62 -15.51
N LEU A 480 -17.87 -15.00 -14.47
CA LEU A 480 -17.84 -13.56 -14.24
C LEU A 480 -17.44 -12.77 -15.52
N PRO A 481 -18.27 -11.82 -15.99
CA PRO A 481 -17.97 -11.02 -17.17
C PRO A 481 -16.74 -10.11 -16.95
N ALA A 482 -16.13 -9.65 -18.05
CA ALA A 482 -15.07 -8.64 -18.02
C ALA A 482 -15.54 -7.36 -17.31
N LYS A 483 -14.63 -6.67 -16.62
CA LYS A 483 -14.92 -5.48 -15.80
C LYS A 483 -13.93 -4.36 -16.12
N THR A 484 -14.39 -3.12 -16.17
CA THR A 484 -13.53 -1.93 -16.23
C THR A 484 -13.36 -1.39 -14.82
N VAL A 485 -12.12 -1.20 -14.37
CA VAL A 485 -11.82 -0.63 -13.05
C VAL A 485 -11.99 0.88 -13.13
N VAL A 486 -12.98 1.43 -12.42
CA VAL A 486 -13.21 2.88 -12.31
C VAL A 486 -12.33 3.45 -11.19
N VAL A 487 -12.35 2.79 -10.03
CA VAL A 487 -11.48 3.11 -8.89
C VAL A 487 -10.71 1.85 -8.50
N PRO A 488 -9.37 1.89 -8.46
CA PRO A 488 -8.58 0.75 -8.01
C PRO A 488 -8.80 0.50 -6.52
N ALA A 489 -8.79 -0.76 -6.09
CA ALA A 489 -8.77 -1.10 -4.66
C ALA A 489 -7.45 -0.62 -4.04
N GLY A 490 -7.51 -0.13 -2.80
CA GLY A 490 -6.36 0.51 -2.17
C GLY A 490 -6.50 0.69 -0.67
N SER A 491 -5.62 1.52 -0.11
CA SER A 491 -5.67 1.94 1.28
C SER A 491 -5.37 3.43 1.38
N ILE A 492 -6.07 4.12 2.27
CA ILE A 492 -5.90 5.54 2.59
C ILE A 492 -5.45 5.67 4.04
N THR A 493 -4.57 6.62 4.35
CA THR A 493 -4.18 6.93 5.73
C THR A 493 -4.73 8.30 6.09
N VAL A 494 -5.53 8.40 7.16
CA VAL A 494 -5.92 9.69 7.75
C VAL A 494 -4.86 10.04 8.80
N ARG A 495 -4.24 11.21 8.66
CA ARG A 495 -3.19 11.71 9.56
C ARG A 495 -3.79 12.11 10.91
N PRO A 496 -3.06 11.93 12.02
CA PRO A 496 -3.45 12.54 13.28
C PRO A 496 -3.35 14.07 13.17
N PRO A 497 -4.32 14.83 13.71
CA PRO A 497 -4.27 16.28 13.65
C PRO A 497 -3.07 16.81 14.45
N THR A 498 -2.35 17.78 13.90
CA THR A 498 -1.39 18.61 14.65
C THR A 498 -2.17 19.75 15.30
N SER A 499 -2.09 19.88 16.64
CA SER A 499 -2.79 20.92 17.38
C SER A 499 -1.84 21.63 18.33
N CYS A 500 -1.48 22.86 17.95
CA CYS A 500 -0.62 23.74 18.73
C CYS A 500 -1.24 25.14 18.85
N THR A 501 -1.05 25.78 20.00
CA THR A 501 -1.37 27.19 20.23
C THR A 501 -0.08 27.99 20.42
N VAL A 502 -0.08 29.26 20.01
CA VAL A 502 1.01 30.20 20.29
C VAL A 502 0.47 31.40 21.05
N GLY A 503 1.20 31.80 22.08
CA GLY A 503 1.03 33.06 22.78
C GLY A 503 2.31 33.89 22.75
N LEU A 504 2.16 35.20 22.73
CA LEU A 504 3.24 36.17 22.93
C LEU A 504 2.87 37.03 24.14
N ASP A 505 3.68 36.99 25.19
CA ASP A 505 3.32 37.61 26.49
C ASP A 505 3.13 39.15 26.40
N ALA A 506 3.69 39.80 25.38
CA ALA A 506 3.49 41.23 25.10
C ALA A 506 3.61 41.52 23.57
N PRO A 507 2.50 41.69 22.84
CA PRO A 507 2.51 41.94 21.39
C PRO A 507 2.91 43.38 21.00
N THR A 508 3.08 44.27 21.99
CA THR A 508 3.57 45.63 21.77
C THR A 508 4.72 45.89 22.73
N VAL A 509 5.89 46.20 22.18
CA VAL A 509 7.10 46.46 22.96
C VAL A 509 7.27 47.97 23.10
N LYS A 510 7.43 48.45 24.33
CA LYS A 510 7.62 49.88 24.65
C LYS A 510 9.04 50.11 25.11
N PHE A 511 9.77 50.98 24.43
CA PHE A 511 11.16 51.29 24.74
C PHE A 511 11.38 52.55 25.59
N GLY A 512 10.30 53.25 25.96
CA GLY A 512 10.39 54.49 26.73
C GLY A 512 10.95 55.66 25.91
N THR A 513 11.48 56.67 26.61
CA THR A 513 12.04 57.88 25.98
C THR A 513 13.47 57.64 25.50
N VAL A 514 13.76 58.06 24.27
CA VAL A 514 15.09 57.92 23.66
C VAL A 514 15.94 59.15 23.97
N ALA A 515 17.16 58.94 24.48
CA ALA A 515 18.12 60.01 24.73
C ALA A 515 18.81 60.46 23.44
N ASP A 516 19.20 61.74 23.41
CA ASP A 516 19.94 62.38 22.32
C ASP A 516 21.30 61.70 22.09
N THR A 517 21.53 61.16 20.89
CA THR A 517 22.80 60.50 20.56
C THR A 517 23.28 60.91 19.18
N ASP A 518 24.52 61.41 19.10
CA ASP A 518 25.20 61.78 17.84
C ASP A 518 25.79 60.57 17.10
N VAL A 519 25.55 59.36 17.59
CA VAL A 519 26.18 58.12 17.11
C VAL A 519 25.13 57.28 16.41
N SER A 520 25.31 57.06 15.11
CA SER A 520 24.45 56.18 14.33
C SER A 520 24.68 54.70 14.69
N ASN A 521 23.63 53.88 14.63
CA ASN A 521 23.67 52.43 14.87
C ASN A 521 24.15 51.99 16.27
N SER A 522 24.05 52.87 17.28
CA SER A 522 24.26 52.47 18.67
C SER A 522 22.99 51.86 19.28
N SER A 523 23.13 50.74 20.00
CA SER A 523 22.02 50.14 20.76
C SER A 523 21.71 50.99 21.99
N LEU A 524 20.48 51.47 22.08
CA LEU A 524 20.02 52.40 23.11
C LEU A 524 19.26 51.68 24.24
N SER A 525 18.51 50.63 23.89
CA SER A 525 17.72 49.85 24.83
C SER A 525 17.46 48.44 24.29
N VAL A 526 17.29 47.50 25.22
CA VAL A 526 16.99 46.09 24.91
C VAL A 526 15.77 45.66 25.71
N GLN A 527 14.83 45.00 25.04
CA GLN A 527 13.62 44.44 25.64
C GLN A 527 13.45 42.98 25.23
N HIS A 528 12.70 42.21 26.00
CA HIS A 528 12.47 40.78 25.74
C HIS A 528 10.98 40.46 25.71
N SER A 529 10.57 39.67 24.71
CA SER A 529 9.24 39.04 24.67
C SER A 529 9.41 37.52 24.73
N ARG A 530 8.47 36.83 25.39
CA ARG A 530 8.40 35.37 25.44
C ARG A 530 7.36 34.87 24.45
N LEU A 531 7.80 34.00 23.55
CA LEU A 531 6.96 33.27 22.62
C LEU A 531 6.71 31.88 23.21
N THR A 532 5.48 31.61 23.62
CA THR A 532 5.07 30.33 24.18
C THR A 532 4.31 29.53 23.14
N THR A 533 4.81 28.34 22.81
CA THR A 533 4.15 27.39 21.91
C THR A 533 3.71 26.18 22.73
N ASN A 534 2.41 25.89 22.75
CA ASN A 534 1.88 24.72 23.45
C ASN A 534 1.23 23.76 22.46
N CYS A 535 1.84 22.60 22.28
CA CYS A 535 1.34 21.56 21.38
C CYS A 535 0.68 20.43 22.17
N SER A 536 -0.60 20.17 21.89
CA SER A 536 -1.34 19.03 22.44
C SER A 536 -1.12 17.74 21.63
N SER A 537 -0.85 17.87 20.33
CA SER A 537 -0.45 16.78 19.44
C SER A 537 0.46 17.29 18.32
N VAL A 538 1.48 16.50 17.97
CA VAL A 538 2.45 16.82 16.90
C VAL A 538 2.62 15.61 15.98
N HIS A 539 2.43 15.81 14.67
CA HIS A 539 2.73 14.80 13.65
C HIS A 539 3.96 15.22 12.84
N ASP A 540 5.00 14.38 12.87
CA ASP A 540 6.33 14.69 12.35
C ASP A 540 6.52 14.36 10.85
N GLY A 541 5.42 14.25 10.11
CA GLY A 541 5.43 13.84 8.71
C GLY A 541 5.89 12.40 8.46
N GLY A 542 5.96 11.55 9.49
CA GLY A 542 6.44 10.17 9.40
C GLY A 542 7.95 10.02 9.62
N THR A 543 8.63 11.04 10.16
CA THR A 543 10.07 11.01 10.43
C THR A 543 10.44 10.17 11.67
N GLY A 544 9.47 9.83 12.52
CA GLY A 544 9.66 9.06 13.76
C GLY A 544 10.37 9.83 14.88
N THR A 545 10.46 11.15 14.76
CA THR A 545 11.09 12.07 15.73
C THR A 545 10.09 12.61 16.76
N GLY A 546 8.78 12.60 16.46
CA GLY A 546 7.75 13.19 17.31
C GLY A 546 7.83 14.72 17.41
N ARG A 547 8.42 15.39 16.41
CA ARG A 547 8.62 16.85 16.39
C ARG A 547 8.15 17.49 15.07
N VAL A 548 7.73 18.75 15.12
CA VAL A 548 7.34 19.54 13.94
C VAL A 548 8.21 20.77 13.78
N THR A 549 8.72 20.98 12.56
CA THR A 549 9.47 22.19 12.21
C THR A 549 8.50 23.34 12.00
N THR A 550 8.66 24.42 12.78
CA THR A 550 7.75 25.58 12.73
C THR A 550 8.43 26.78 12.08
N SER A 551 7.65 27.59 11.37
CA SER A 551 8.13 28.83 10.76
C SER A 551 7.40 30.04 11.35
N LEU A 552 8.16 31.09 11.60
CA LEU A 552 7.71 32.35 12.20
C LEU A 552 7.83 33.48 11.20
N SER A 553 6.76 34.21 10.95
CA SER A 553 6.81 35.46 10.19
C SER A 553 6.34 36.62 11.06
N LEU A 554 7.11 37.71 11.08
CA LEU A 554 6.68 38.98 11.65
C LEU A 554 6.13 39.86 10.55
N LEU A 555 4.97 40.47 10.81
CA LEU A 555 4.33 41.44 9.94
C LEU A 555 4.28 42.78 10.65
N SER A 556 4.90 43.79 10.04
CA SER A 556 4.73 45.18 10.44
C SER A 556 3.53 45.82 9.73
N GLN A 557 2.89 46.79 10.39
CA GLN A 557 1.90 47.67 9.77
C GLN A 557 2.55 48.74 8.86
N SER A 558 3.84 49.05 9.07
CA SER A 558 4.62 49.94 8.21
C SER A 558 5.50 49.09 7.29
N GLY A 559 5.15 49.00 6.00
CA GLY A 559 5.75 48.04 5.08
C GLY A 559 7.27 48.16 4.88
N GLY A 560 7.93 47.01 4.64
CA GLY A 560 9.06 46.91 3.71
C GLY A 560 10.49 46.98 4.24
N SER A 561 10.75 46.98 5.55
CA SER A 561 12.12 47.11 6.08
C SER A 561 12.51 46.00 7.08
N GLN A 562 13.81 45.65 7.12
CA GLN A 562 14.41 44.76 8.13
C GLN A 562 14.45 45.39 9.53
N ALA A 563 14.11 46.67 9.65
CA ALA A 563 13.99 47.42 10.89
C ALA A 563 12.68 48.20 10.90
N LEU A 564 12.06 48.31 12.08
CA LEU A 564 10.84 49.09 12.25
C LEU A 564 11.20 50.55 12.57
N PRO A 565 10.82 51.54 11.74
CA PRO A 565 11.04 52.94 12.07
C PRO A 565 10.12 53.34 13.22
N LEU A 566 10.69 53.91 14.27
CA LEU A 566 9.91 54.60 15.30
C LEU A 566 9.69 56.03 14.86
N GLN A 567 8.42 56.42 14.77
CA GLN A 567 8.02 57.77 14.45
C GLN A 567 7.74 58.57 15.73
N SER A 568 8.13 59.85 15.74
CA SER A 568 7.70 60.81 16.76
C SER A 568 6.22 61.19 16.56
N SER A 569 5.67 61.98 17.48
CA SER A 569 4.35 62.62 17.33
C SER A 569 4.23 63.53 16.10
N GLU A 570 5.35 63.87 15.46
CA GLU A 570 5.44 64.71 14.26
C GLU A 570 5.74 63.89 12.99
N ASN A 571 5.59 62.55 13.04
CA ASN A 571 5.90 61.60 11.96
C ASN A 571 7.37 61.57 11.49
N LEU A 572 8.30 62.14 12.26
CA LEU A 572 9.74 62.06 11.98
C LEU A 572 10.29 60.72 12.47
N GLN A 573 11.13 60.06 11.66
CA GLN A 573 11.84 58.85 12.08
C GLN A 573 12.88 59.23 13.14
N VAL A 574 12.79 58.63 14.32
CA VAL A 574 13.68 58.96 15.45
C VAL A 574 14.61 57.82 15.85
N ALA A 575 14.27 56.58 15.50
CA ALA A 575 15.06 55.39 15.81
C ALA A 575 14.57 54.20 14.98
N GLU A 576 15.32 53.11 15.01
CA GLU A 576 14.97 51.84 14.38
C GLU A 576 14.93 50.70 15.41
N VAL A 577 14.02 49.75 15.22
CA VAL A 577 13.91 48.55 16.06
C VAL A 577 14.30 47.31 15.26
N TYR A 578 15.22 46.53 15.83
CA TYR A 578 15.64 45.23 15.31
C TYR A 578 15.16 44.12 16.25
N ALA A 579 14.74 42.98 15.70
CA ALA A 579 14.32 41.81 16.46
C ALA A 579 15.21 40.60 16.16
N ARG A 580 15.56 39.83 17.20
CA ARG A 580 16.39 38.63 17.08
C ARG A 580 15.89 37.49 17.97
N LEU A 581 15.88 36.28 17.43
CA LEU A 581 15.58 35.06 18.16
C LEU A 581 16.76 34.64 19.05
N GLY A 582 16.47 34.46 20.33
CA GLY A 582 17.43 34.13 21.37
C GLY A 582 17.40 35.14 22.52
N ASN A 583 17.90 34.74 23.67
CA ASN A 583 18.02 35.58 24.85
C ASN A 583 19.38 36.29 24.86
N TYR A 584 19.44 37.51 24.31
CA TYR A 584 20.67 38.31 24.28
C TYR A 584 20.60 39.44 25.30
N SER A 585 21.70 39.64 26.03
CA SER A 585 21.85 40.73 27.00
C SER A 585 22.26 42.05 26.36
N VAL A 586 22.73 42.03 25.10
CA VAL A 586 23.17 43.21 24.33
C VAL A 586 22.41 43.25 23.02
N GLY A 587 21.91 44.42 22.65
CA GLY A 587 21.16 44.63 21.42
C GLY A 587 22.07 44.66 20.18
N SER A 588 21.50 44.35 19.01
CA SER A 588 22.18 44.43 17.72
C SER A 588 21.46 45.42 16.82
N CYS A 589 22.21 46.38 16.28
CA CYS A 589 21.72 47.38 15.32
C CYS A 589 22.07 47.05 13.88
N GLN A 590 22.39 45.79 13.62
CA GLN A 590 22.68 45.25 12.31
C GLN A 590 22.03 43.87 12.16
N PRO A 591 21.58 43.50 10.94
CA PRO A 591 21.09 42.15 10.65
C PRO A 591 22.18 41.09 10.85
N GLY A 592 21.81 39.93 11.39
CA GLY A 592 22.71 38.81 11.62
C GLY A 592 21.97 37.47 11.70
N SER A 593 22.65 36.42 12.14
CA SER A 593 22.03 35.10 12.30
C SER A 593 20.90 35.14 13.34
N GLY A 594 19.70 34.70 12.96
CA GLY A 594 18.51 34.72 13.83
C GLY A 594 17.80 36.08 13.92
N SER A 595 18.20 37.07 13.11
CA SER A 595 17.40 38.29 12.93
C SER A 595 16.06 37.96 12.28
N LEU A 596 14.99 38.58 12.78
CA LEU A 596 13.65 38.44 12.23
C LEU A 596 13.40 39.56 11.22
N ASP A 597 12.87 39.19 10.07
CA ASP A 597 12.48 40.14 9.03
C ASP A 597 11.01 40.54 9.20
N PHE A 598 10.73 41.85 9.14
CA PHE A 598 9.37 42.39 9.29
C PHE A 598 8.59 42.41 7.96
N VAL A 599 9.20 41.96 6.85
CA VAL A 599 8.55 41.85 5.54
C VAL A 599 7.73 40.54 5.38
N GLY A 600 7.46 39.83 6.49
CA GLY A 600 6.69 38.58 6.45
C GLY A 600 7.48 37.35 5.98
N THR A 601 8.81 37.46 5.84
CA THR A 601 9.67 36.33 5.47
C THR A 601 9.71 35.30 6.63
N PRO A 602 9.30 34.04 6.41
CA PRO A 602 9.28 33.06 7.49
C PRO A 602 10.69 32.65 7.94
N VAL A 603 10.95 32.73 9.24
CA VAL A 603 12.17 32.26 9.90
C VAL A 603 11.87 30.96 10.64
N THR A 604 12.65 29.91 10.41
CA THR A 604 12.46 28.61 11.06
C THR A 604 12.84 28.68 12.55
N LEU A 605 11.90 28.35 13.43
CA LEU A 605 12.09 28.37 14.88
C LEU A 605 12.72 27.09 15.46
N GLY A 606 12.75 26.01 14.67
CA GLY A 606 13.24 24.70 15.09
C GLY A 606 12.14 23.66 15.25
N ASP A 607 12.50 22.52 15.82
CA ASP A 607 11.65 21.33 15.94
C ASP A 607 10.98 21.26 17.32
N TYR A 608 9.65 21.44 17.37
CA TYR A 608 8.88 21.41 18.61
C TYR A 608 8.28 20.03 18.88
N ALA A 609 8.43 19.55 20.13
CA ALA A 609 7.76 18.35 20.64
C ALA A 609 6.43 18.71 21.35
N VAL A 610 5.61 17.70 21.65
CA VAL A 610 4.41 17.83 22.49
C VAL A 610 4.76 18.45 23.85
N GLY A 611 3.99 19.46 24.27
CA GLY A 611 4.23 20.24 25.50
C GLY A 611 4.45 21.73 25.24
N ALA A 612 4.77 22.46 26.33
CA ALA A 612 5.05 23.88 26.29
C ALA A 612 6.53 24.14 25.98
N ASN A 613 6.78 24.90 24.92
CA ASN A 613 8.10 25.37 24.52
C ASN A 613 8.12 26.90 24.59
N VAL A 614 9.23 27.47 25.05
CA VAL A 614 9.37 28.93 25.23
C VAL A 614 10.60 29.40 24.47
N GLU A 615 10.40 30.30 23.52
CA GLU A 615 11.46 31.03 22.84
C GLU A 615 11.48 32.50 23.29
N VAL A 616 12.65 33.11 23.29
CA VAL A 616 12.82 34.53 23.64
C VAL A 616 13.11 35.34 22.39
N ILE A 617 12.36 36.43 22.20
CA ILE A 617 12.64 37.44 21.19
C ILE A 617 13.32 38.60 21.90
N THR A 618 14.55 38.91 21.51
CA THR A 618 15.26 40.11 21.96
C THR A 618 15.01 41.24 20.97
N TRP A 619 14.51 42.36 21.47
CA TRP A 619 14.26 43.57 20.71
C TRP A 619 15.30 44.63 21.04
N SER A 620 15.91 45.20 20.01
CA SER A 620 16.97 46.21 20.13
C SER A 620 16.48 47.52 19.55
N LEU A 621 16.49 48.57 20.36
CA LEU A 621 16.29 49.94 19.92
C LEU A 621 17.63 50.54 19.49
N CYS A 622 17.68 51.16 18.31
CA CYS A 622 18.89 51.65 17.68
C CYS A 622 18.75 53.09 17.20
N SER A 623 19.77 53.91 17.46
CA SER A 623 19.82 55.30 17.00
C SER A 623 19.95 55.40 15.48
N ASN A 624 19.19 56.30 14.85
CA ASN A 624 19.33 56.61 13.43
C ASN A 624 20.39 57.72 13.15
N GLY A 625 21.02 58.28 14.18
CA GLY A 625 22.04 59.33 14.05
C GLY A 625 21.50 60.72 13.71
N GLU A 626 20.19 60.88 13.61
CA GLU A 626 19.51 62.17 13.52
C GLU A 626 19.14 62.56 14.96
N LYS A 627 19.51 63.76 15.44
CA LYS A 627 19.37 64.21 16.84
C LYS A 627 17.91 64.45 17.28
N ASN A 628 16.99 63.58 16.89
CA ASN A 628 15.56 63.72 17.09
C ASN A 628 15.17 63.17 18.47
N ARG A 629 14.33 63.92 19.22
CA ARG A 629 13.79 63.50 20.52
C ARG A 629 12.33 63.07 20.40
N GLY A 630 11.93 62.02 21.13
CA GLY A 630 10.52 61.62 21.19
C GLY A 630 10.27 60.32 21.95
N ASN A 631 8.99 60.08 22.25
CA ASN A 631 8.48 58.78 22.66
C ASN A 631 7.94 58.06 21.43
N GLY A 632 8.57 56.95 21.04
CA GLY A 632 8.09 56.09 19.96
C GLY A 632 7.42 54.83 20.52
N SER A 633 6.33 54.41 19.90
CA SER A 633 5.76 53.07 20.08
C SER A 633 5.76 52.32 18.75
N GLY A 634 6.19 51.07 18.78
CA GLY A 634 6.14 50.16 17.64
C GLY A 634 5.30 48.95 18.00
N SER A 635 4.43 48.53 17.09
CA SER A 635 3.71 47.26 17.19
C SER A 635 4.15 46.35 16.04
N ALA A 636 4.30 45.06 16.35
CA ALA A 636 4.54 44.04 15.35
C ALA A 636 3.58 42.90 15.60
N THR A 637 2.91 42.44 14.55
CA THR A 637 2.00 41.30 14.64
C THR A 637 2.75 40.04 14.23
N LEU A 638 2.64 39.00 15.06
CA LEU A 638 3.36 37.75 14.89
C LEU A 638 2.39 36.68 14.40
N THR A 639 2.70 36.07 13.25
CA THR A 639 1.93 34.96 12.69
C THR A 639 2.79 33.71 12.70
N VAL A 640 2.31 32.66 13.36
CA VAL A 640 2.96 31.34 13.36
C VAL A 640 2.19 30.39 12.46
N ALA A 641 2.90 29.76 11.55
CA ALA A 641 2.34 28.74 10.67
C ALA A 641 3.03 27.39 10.94
N TRP A 642 2.22 26.34 10.99
CA TRP A 642 2.64 24.95 11.11
C TRP A 642 2.28 24.20 9.81
N PRO A 643 3.06 23.18 9.42
CA PRO A 643 2.75 22.32 8.28
C PRO A 643 1.42 21.58 8.39
#